data_AF-A0A7W1IFA3-F1
#
_entry.id   AF-A0A7W1IFA3-F1
#
_cell.length_a   1.000
_cell.length_b   1.000
_cell.length_c   1.000
_cell.angle_alpha   90.00
_cell.angle_beta   90.00
_cell.angle_gamma   90.00
#
_symmetry.space_group_name_H-M   'P 1'
#
loop_
_entity.id
_entity.type
_entity.pdbx_description
1 polymer ?
#
loop_
_entity_poly.entity_id
_entity_poly.type
_entity_poly.pdbx_seq_one_letter_code
_entity_poly.pdbx_strand_id
1 'polypeptide(L)'
;MRNLTIVRKLYFTVGLLTLFFIFEVLALCFLLNTLATTRAFVSGDALWSKAQKDAVYQLQTYAYTLNEVHYRRYIQYIKIPVGVRLARLELQKQKPDYELAKAELVIGQNNPQDINRMIPAFTRLKSVQFIKNVRQIWMLSDKSIDQLLEIGQKIHSEIKSHKPSPSRLNALLLELNSTNEELRLLSVRFSSTLGNGCRWLENFTIYLLFIMALTVIAFRFALTYNLSKRISKGLNEIIDSADKVARNDFSSRMVAYSKDEIGHLIRSFNHMTDNLEHNLNKRKLAEIDIKDNQRALDKTEHLAHVGSWEWDIVNDKITWSEELYRIYGLKKNDFKADYKFFLECIHPDDREYVAKIVRTAGEQKKGINYFHKIIRKSDGAIRIVNGRGRAIVENGKVIKYVGTAQDVTEAVLAEQEIHNSQLALAEAQQIAHIGSWEWNVKANIILWSEELYRIYGLEPSEFEATYESFLECVYPEDKAYVSKLILDAGKNKKELDYFHRITRKSDGKIRMLKCYGKAVVNEHNQLVKFTGTAQDVTEAKQFEDRIKELSLIASESKNGILILDKFGKVEWVNDGFTKLSGYTLDEVSGTTADILRKGKDSGLKPGTLTYETLVKERKPLIYEAENYTKDGRKYWAQTTLSPLFDEQGEIYKIIAIDSDITRLKKTEKELIKAKEKAEQSKKAKEQFLANMSHEIRTPMNGIIGFARLLEDSSLTPEQKEYLKAIETSGTNLLVIINDILDFSKLEAGKIVFEERKIDVHECVGNAIRILKSKLTDSKVKLYEVIDSNVPHELLGDEVRLSQILINLVSNSIKFTNEGEIKVSVKQLREYDNSIELEFRVSDTGWKFRCNSPHLTA
;
A
#
# COMPACT_ATOMS: atom_id res chain seq x y z
N MET A 1 -13.19 19.75 -34.64
CA MET A 1 -12.69 18.86 -33.57
C MET A 1 -11.99 17.56 -34.03
N ARG A 2 -12.18 17.03 -35.25
CA ARG A 2 -11.56 15.74 -35.64
C ARG A 2 -10.02 15.77 -35.76
N ASN A 3 -9.44 16.94 -36.03
CA ASN A 3 -8.00 17.14 -36.23
C ASN A 3 -7.26 17.72 -35.01
N LEU A 4 -7.92 17.78 -33.85
CA LEU A 4 -7.32 18.28 -32.62
C LEU A 4 -6.80 17.10 -31.79
N THR A 5 -5.62 17.28 -31.19
CA THR A 5 -5.07 16.39 -30.19
C THR A 5 -6.04 16.21 -29.03
N ILE A 6 -5.99 15.05 -28.37
CA ILE A 6 -6.80 14.76 -27.18
C ILE A 6 -6.57 15.83 -26.12
N VAL A 7 -5.31 16.25 -25.95
CA VAL A 7 -4.90 17.32 -25.03
C VAL A 7 -5.61 18.65 -25.36
N ARG A 8 -5.66 19.07 -26.63
CA ARG A 8 -6.36 20.32 -27.03
C ARG A 8 -7.87 20.23 -26.84
N LYS A 9 -8.47 19.06 -27.06
CA LYS A 9 -9.90 18.82 -26.77
C LYS A 9 -10.19 18.90 -25.26
N LEU A 10 -9.28 18.39 -24.44
CA LEU A 10 -9.38 18.46 -22.98
C LEU A 10 -9.26 19.90 -22.49
N TYR A 11 -8.26 20.66 -22.94
CA TYR A 11 -8.14 22.09 -22.59
C TYR A 11 -9.34 22.92 -23.03
N PHE A 12 -9.86 22.66 -24.24
CA PHE A 12 -11.09 23.32 -24.69
C PHE A 12 -12.27 23.00 -23.77
N THR A 13 -12.38 21.74 -23.33
CA THR A 13 -13.41 21.28 -22.39
C THR A 13 -13.28 21.97 -21.03
N VAL A 14 -12.08 21.97 -20.45
CA VAL A 14 -11.79 22.62 -19.17
C VAL A 14 -12.05 24.13 -19.25
N GLY A 15 -11.62 24.80 -20.32
CA GLY A 15 -11.90 26.23 -20.51
C GLY A 15 -13.39 26.55 -20.54
N LEU A 16 -14.19 25.70 -21.20
CA LEU A 16 -15.65 25.83 -21.23
C LEU A 16 -16.28 25.58 -19.85
N LEU A 17 -15.76 24.59 -19.11
CA LEU A 17 -16.18 24.31 -17.73
C LEU A 17 -15.91 25.48 -16.78
N THR A 18 -14.73 26.08 -16.87
CA THR A 18 -14.35 27.27 -16.09
C THR A 18 -15.23 28.46 -16.42
N LEU A 19 -15.54 28.68 -17.70
CA LEU A 19 -16.45 29.75 -18.11
C LEU A 19 -17.86 29.58 -17.52
N PHE A 20 -18.38 28.35 -17.49
CA PHE A 20 -19.66 28.07 -16.82
C PHE A 20 -19.60 28.29 -15.31
N PHE A 21 -18.49 27.91 -14.66
CA PHE A 21 -18.32 28.15 -13.23
C PHE A 21 -18.31 29.65 -12.90
N ILE A 22 -17.61 30.46 -13.70
CA ILE A 22 -17.63 31.92 -13.57
C ILE A 22 -19.07 32.45 -13.72
N PHE A 23 -19.83 31.94 -14.68
CA PHE A 23 -21.22 32.34 -14.89
C PHE A 23 -22.12 31.99 -13.68
N GLU A 24 -21.93 30.82 -13.07
CA GLU A 24 -22.63 30.40 -11.84
C GLU A 24 -22.29 31.34 -10.66
N VAL A 25 -21.02 31.67 -10.47
CA VAL A 25 -20.58 32.60 -9.40
C VAL A 25 -21.16 34.00 -9.61
N LEU A 26 -21.14 34.51 -10.85
CA LEU A 26 -21.73 35.81 -11.17
C LEU A 26 -23.24 35.84 -10.90
N ALA A 27 -23.96 34.77 -11.22
CA ALA A 27 -25.39 34.66 -10.94
C ALA A 27 -25.70 34.58 -9.44
N LEU A 28 -24.86 33.87 -8.67
CA LEU A 28 -24.97 33.83 -7.21
C LEU A 28 -24.74 35.20 -6.60
N CYS A 29 -23.70 35.92 -7.04
CA CYS A 29 -23.42 37.29 -6.62
C CYS A 29 -24.60 38.22 -6.94
N PHE A 30 -25.21 38.08 -8.12
CA PHE A 30 -26.40 38.84 -8.50
C PHE A 30 -27.59 38.54 -7.56
N LEU A 31 -27.82 37.28 -7.21
CA LEU A 31 -28.91 36.89 -6.29
C LEU A 31 -28.69 37.44 -4.88
N LEU A 32 -27.49 37.30 -4.33
CA LEU A 32 -27.15 37.82 -2.99
C LEU A 32 -27.34 39.34 -2.92
N ASN A 33 -26.93 40.05 -3.97
CA ASN A 33 -27.10 41.49 -4.03
C ASN A 33 -28.59 41.89 -4.15
N THR A 34 -29.37 41.11 -4.90
CA THR A 34 -30.82 41.34 -5.06
C THR A 34 -31.56 41.14 -3.74
N LEU A 35 -31.31 40.04 -3.01
CA LEU A 35 -31.89 39.77 -1.69
C LEU A 35 -31.51 40.84 -0.65
N ALA A 36 -30.24 41.22 -0.60
CA ALA A 36 -29.78 42.27 0.30
C ALA A 36 -30.50 43.61 0.03
N THR A 37 -30.71 43.92 -1.26
CA THR A 37 -31.46 45.12 -1.68
C THR A 37 -32.91 45.02 -1.24
N THR A 38 -33.59 43.90 -1.48
CA THR A 38 -34.99 43.67 -1.08
C THR A 38 -35.19 43.88 0.42
N ARG A 39 -34.28 43.37 1.26
CA ARG A 39 -34.29 43.58 2.71
C ARG A 39 -34.14 45.05 3.09
N ALA A 40 -33.26 45.77 2.40
CA ALA A 40 -33.05 47.20 2.63
C ALA A 40 -34.30 48.02 2.37
N PHE A 41 -35.00 47.74 1.26
CA PHE A 41 -36.27 48.39 0.92
C PHE A 41 -37.35 48.17 1.98
N VAL A 42 -37.55 46.92 2.44
CA VAL A 42 -38.55 46.59 3.47
C VAL A 42 -38.21 47.25 4.81
N SER A 43 -36.92 47.32 5.16
CA SER A 43 -36.47 47.97 6.39
C SER A 43 -36.70 49.49 6.33
N GLY A 44 -36.41 50.12 5.19
CA GLY A 44 -36.68 51.54 4.97
C GLY A 44 -38.16 51.90 5.04
N ASP A 45 -39.04 51.04 4.50
CA ASP A 45 -40.50 51.20 4.63
C ASP A 45 -40.98 51.19 6.08
N ALA A 46 -40.51 50.21 6.86
CA ALA A 46 -40.91 50.08 8.26
C ALA A 46 -40.53 51.33 9.07
N LEU A 47 -39.35 51.91 8.81
CA LEU A 47 -38.89 53.15 9.43
C LEU A 47 -39.73 54.36 9.00
N TRP A 48 -40.04 54.47 7.71
CA TRP A 48 -40.89 55.53 7.17
C TRP A 48 -42.28 55.51 7.81
N SER A 49 -42.93 54.35 7.81
CA SER A 49 -44.29 54.17 8.33
C SER A 49 -44.36 54.36 9.86
N LYS A 50 -43.32 53.95 10.60
CA LYS A 50 -43.22 54.20 12.04
C LYS A 50 -43.04 55.68 12.36
N ALA A 51 -42.11 56.34 11.67
CA ALA A 51 -41.85 57.76 11.86
C ALA A 51 -43.09 58.62 11.58
N GLN A 52 -43.88 58.26 10.57
CA GLN A 52 -45.15 58.94 10.28
C GLN A 52 -46.14 58.83 11.45
N LYS A 53 -46.34 57.61 12.00
CA LYS A 53 -47.23 57.39 13.15
C LYS A 53 -46.75 58.14 14.39
N ASP A 54 -45.44 58.08 14.67
CA ASP A 54 -44.83 58.78 15.79
C ASP A 54 -45.00 60.31 15.61
N ALA A 55 -44.82 60.84 14.40
CA ALA A 55 -45.04 62.26 14.11
C ALA A 55 -46.48 62.69 14.41
N VAL A 56 -47.48 61.97 13.90
CA VAL A 56 -48.90 62.29 14.14
C VAL A 56 -49.23 62.19 15.63
N TYR A 57 -48.78 61.13 16.31
CA TYR A 57 -49.00 60.95 17.75
C TYR A 57 -48.39 62.09 18.57
N GLN A 58 -47.15 62.50 18.28
CA GLN A 58 -46.52 63.63 18.97
C GLN A 58 -47.24 64.94 18.68
N LEU A 59 -47.76 65.15 17.46
CA LEU A 59 -48.50 66.35 17.12
C LEU A 59 -49.87 66.42 17.80
N GLN A 60 -50.59 65.29 17.89
CA GLN A 60 -51.83 65.17 18.68
C GLN A 60 -51.54 65.42 20.17
N THR A 61 -50.50 64.79 20.71
CA THR A 61 -50.10 64.97 22.12
C THR A 61 -49.72 66.42 22.40
N TYR A 62 -49.04 67.09 21.47
CA TYR A 62 -48.72 68.51 21.58
C TYR A 62 -49.99 69.37 21.64
N ALA A 63 -50.99 69.08 20.81
CA ALA A 63 -52.26 69.80 20.84
C ALA A 63 -53.00 69.67 22.19
N TYR A 64 -52.94 68.50 22.84
CA TYR A 64 -53.58 68.28 24.15
C TYR A 64 -52.78 68.82 25.33
N THR A 65 -51.46 68.64 25.32
CA THR A 65 -50.59 68.93 26.48
C THR A 65 -49.99 70.33 26.46
N LEU A 66 -49.98 71.00 25.30
CA LEU A 66 -49.34 72.29 25.05
C LEU A 66 -47.82 72.30 25.35
N ASN A 67 -47.20 71.12 25.52
CA ASN A 67 -45.78 71.01 25.84
C ASN A 67 -44.93 70.97 24.57
N GLU A 68 -44.13 72.02 24.37
CA GLU A 68 -43.23 72.23 23.23
C GLU A 68 -42.30 71.04 22.92
N VAL A 69 -41.98 70.20 23.92
CA VAL A 69 -41.17 68.99 23.72
C VAL A 69 -41.82 68.06 22.68
N HIS A 70 -43.14 67.94 22.67
CA HIS A 70 -43.86 67.10 21.72
C HIS A 70 -43.80 67.67 20.29
N TYR A 71 -43.88 69.00 20.14
CA TYR A 71 -43.69 69.64 18.82
C TYR A 71 -42.27 69.43 18.28
N ARG A 72 -41.24 69.55 19.13
CA ARG A 72 -39.86 69.25 18.73
C ARG A 72 -39.68 67.80 18.28
N ARG A 73 -40.31 66.85 18.99
CA ARG A 73 -40.32 65.42 18.59
C ARG A 73 -41.07 65.20 17.28
N TYR A 74 -42.21 65.85 17.07
CA TYR A 74 -42.91 65.84 15.78
C TYR A 74 -41.98 66.27 14.63
N ILE A 75 -41.27 67.39 14.78
CA ILE A 75 -40.31 67.88 13.77
C ILE A 75 -39.17 66.88 13.54
N GLN A 76 -38.72 66.17 14.57
CA GLN A 76 -37.69 65.12 14.41
C GLN A 76 -38.22 63.91 13.63
N TYR A 77 -39.44 63.44 13.91
CA TYR A 77 -40.02 62.28 13.24
C TYR A 77 -40.43 62.59 11.79
N ILE A 78 -40.98 63.77 11.52
CA ILE A 78 -41.42 64.12 10.15
C ILE A 78 -40.24 64.31 9.17
N LYS A 79 -39.03 64.62 9.68
CA LYS A 79 -37.81 64.67 8.86
C LYS A 79 -37.49 63.36 8.16
N ILE A 80 -37.89 62.23 8.73
CA ILE A 80 -37.59 60.90 8.18
C ILE A 80 -38.33 60.68 6.85
N PRO A 81 -39.68 60.81 6.77
CA PRO A 81 -40.41 60.82 5.50
C PRO A 81 -39.93 61.86 4.49
N VAL A 82 -39.58 63.06 4.96
CA VAL A 82 -39.09 64.15 4.11
C VAL A 82 -37.73 63.81 3.48
N GLY A 83 -36.79 63.26 4.25
CA GLY A 83 -35.49 62.83 3.73
C GLY A 83 -35.62 61.72 2.67
N VAL A 84 -36.50 60.74 2.90
CA VAL A 84 -36.80 59.69 1.90
C VAL A 84 -37.38 60.29 0.62
N ARG A 85 -38.25 61.30 0.72
CA ARG A 85 -38.79 62.03 -0.45
C ARG A 85 -37.69 62.78 -1.21
N LEU A 86 -36.82 63.52 -0.52
CA LEU A 86 -35.73 64.28 -1.13
C LEU A 86 -34.75 63.37 -1.86
N ALA A 87 -34.36 62.26 -1.22
CA ALA A 87 -33.54 61.24 -1.87
C ALA A 87 -34.17 60.68 -3.14
N ARG A 88 -35.48 60.38 -3.11
CA ARG A 88 -36.21 59.89 -4.29
C ARG A 88 -36.23 60.91 -5.42
N LEU A 89 -36.51 62.17 -5.12
CA LEU A 89 -36.53 63.23 -6.13
C LEU A 89 -35.16 63.41 -6.78
N GLU A 90 -34.09 63.33 -5.99
CA GLU A 90 -32.71 63.35 -6.49
C GLU A 90 -32.44 62.17 -7.45
N LEU A 91 -32.79 60.95 -7.04
CA LEU A 91 -32.61 59.74 -7.85
C LEU A 91 -33.47 59.71 -9.13
N GLN A 92 -34.46 60.58 -9.25
CA GLN A 92 -35.33 60.71 -10.43
C GLN A 92 -34.81 61.71 -11.46
N LYS A 93 -33.81 62.52 -11.12
CA LYS A 93 -33.20 63.46 -12.07
C LYS A 93 -32.52 62.70 -13.22
N GLN A 94 -32.41 63.36 -14.37
CA GLN A 94 -31.70 62.81 -15.53
C GLN A 94 -30.22 62.55 -15.24
N LYS A 95 -29.63 63.35 -14.34
CA LYS A 95 -28.30 63.16 -13.73
C LYS A 95 -28.44 63.23 -12.20
N PRO A 96 -28.61 62.10 -11.50
CA PRO A 96 -28.72 62.08 -10.05
C PRO A 96 -27.39 62.42 -9.37
N ASP A 97 -27.44 63.21 -8.30
CA ASP A 97 -26.34 63.28 -7.33
C ASP A 97 -26.49 62.15 -6.30
N TYR A 98 -25.63 61.14 -6.40
CA TYR A 98 -25.69 59.96 -5.54
C TYR A 98 -25.26 60.23 -4.09
N GLU A 99 -24.36 61.20 -3.86
CA GLU A 99 -23.93 61.54 -2.51
C GLU A 99 -25.00 62.33 -1.77
N LEU A 100 -25.67 63.25 -2.48
CA LEU A 100 -26.84 63.94 -1.95
C LEU A 100 -27.99 62.97 -1.64
N ALA A 101 -28.33 62.08 -2.59
CA ALA A 101 -29.37 61.07 -2.36
C ALA A 101 -29.04 60.15 -1.16
N LYS A 102 -27.76 59.81 -0.97
CA LYS A 102 -27.30 59.02 0.17
C LYS A 102 -27.45 59.77 1.49
N ALA A 103 -27.05 61.04 1.55
CA ALA A 103 -27.23 61.88 2.74
C ALA A 103 -28.72 61.96 3.15
N GLU A 104 -29.60 62.15 2.18
CA GLU A 104 -31.05 62.22 2.40
C GLU A 104 -31.66 60.87 2.85
N LEU A 105 -31.16 59.74 2.35
CA LEU A 105 -31.56 58.41 2.83
C LEU A 105 -31.08 58.12 4.26
N VAL A 106 -29.91 58.64 4.65
CA VAL A 106 -29.43 58.58 6.04
C VAL A 106 -30.33 59.40 6.97
N ILE A 107 -30.78 60.58 6.53
CA ILE A 107 -31.80 61.36 7.27
C ILE A 107 -33.12 60.57 7.39
N GLY A 108 -33.46 59.80 6.35
CA GLY A 108 -34.52 58.80 6.36
C GLY A 108 -34.27 57.57 7.25
N GLN A 109 -33.21 57.58 8.08
CA GLN A 109 -32.76 56.50 8.96
C GLN A 109 -32.46 55.16 8.28
N ASN A 110 -32.27 55.15 6.96
CA ASN A 110 -31.84 53.94 6.27
C ASN A 110 -30.42 53.57 6.70
N ASN A 111 -30.16 52.27 6.83
CA ASN A 111 -28.83 51.79 7.23
C ASN A 111 -27.78 52.21 6.19
N PRO A 112 -26.70 52.93 6.57
CA PRO A 112 -25.65 53.37 5.65
C PRO A 112 -25.03 52.24 4.80
N GLN A 113 -24.96 51.02 5.36
CA GLN A 113 -24.43 49.85 4.65
C GLN A 113 -25.36 49.34 3.54
N ASP A 114 -26.66 49.61 3.67
CA ASP A 114 -27.68 49.17 2.73
C ASP A 114 -27.97 50.23 1.65
N ILE A 115 -27.73 51.52 1.93
CA ILE A 115 -27.97 52.64 0.98
C ILE A 115 -27.20 52.45 -0.34
N ASN A 116 -25.94 52.00 -0.26
CA ASN A 116 -25.11 51.75 -1.45
C ASN A 116 -25.72 50.71 -2.40
N ARG A 117 -26.59 49.82 -1.90
CA ARG A 117 -27.31 48.81 -2.70
C ARG A 117 -28.69 49.29 -3.16
N MET A 118 -29.36 50.10 -2.34
CA MET A 118 -30.68 50.67 -2.67
C MET A 118 -30.62 51.60 -3.88
N ILE A 119 -29.59 52.45 -3.99
CA ILE A 119 -29.45 53.43 -5.07
C ILE A 119 -29.38 52.78 -6.46
N PRO A 120 -28.51 51.79 -6.73
CA PRO A 120 -28.50 51.07 -8.01
C PRO A 120 -29.81 50.37 -8.32
N ALA A 121 -30.50 49.83 -7.32
CA ALA A 121 -31.77 49.15 -7.55
C ALA A 121 -32.89 50.13 -7.93
N PHE A 122 -32.99 51.27 -7.25
CA PHE A 122 -33.95 52.32 -7.61
C PHE A 122 -33.75 52.87 -9.03
N THR A 123 -32.51 52.94 -9.50
CA THR A 123 -32.17 53.48 -10.81
C THR A 123 -32.25 52.44 -11.93
N ARG A 124 -31.79 51.19 -11.69
CA ARG A 124 -31.75 50.12 -12.69
C ARG A 124 -33.08 49.38 -12.85
N LEU A 125 -33.83 49.19 -11.76
CA LEU A 125 -35.10 48.46 -11.77
C LEU A 125 -36.32 49.38 -11.95
N LYS A 126 -36.11 50.64 -12.35
CA LYS A 126 -37.16 51.67 -12.51
C LYS A 126 -38.31 51.27 -13.46
N SER A 127 -38.03 50.36 -14.40
CA SER A 127 -39.00 49.85 -15.38
C SER A 127 -39.78 48.63 -14.87
N VAL A 128 -39.37 48.02 -13.76
CA VAL A 128 -40.05 46.85 -13.20
C VAL A 128 -41.38 47.27 -12.57
N GLN A 129 -42.44 46.53 -12.87
CA GLN A 129 -43.82 46.91 -12.53
C GLN A 129 -44.02 47.20 -11.04
N PHE A 130 -43.39 46.43 -10.14
CA PHE A 130 -43.52 46.68 -8.71
C PHE A 130 -42.85 47.99 -8.26
N ILE A 131 -41.63 48.30 -8.75
CA ILE A 131 -40.93 49.57 -8.45
C ILE A 131 -41.74 50.76 -8.99
N LYS A 132 -42.34 50.61 -10.18
CA LYS A 132 -43.21 51.63 -10.77
C LYS A 132 -44.43 51.92 -9.89
N ASN A 133 -45.08 50.89 -9.35
CA ASN A 133 -46.23 51.02 -8.46
C ASN A 133 -45.85 51.64 -7.11
N VAL A 134 -44.75 51.18 -6.50
CA VAL A 134 -44.16 51.74 -5.26
C VAL A 134 -43.89 53.24 -5.43
N ARG A 135 -43.30 53.64 -6.56
CA ARG A 135 -43.04 55.05 -6.89
C ARG A 135 -44.33 55.88 -6.99
N GLN A 136 -45.38 55.34 -7.60
CA GLN A 136 -46.68 56.03 -7.69
C GLN A 136 -47.30 56.26 -6.32
N ILE A 137 -47.27 55.26 -5.43
CA ILE A 137 -47.81 55.38 -4.07
C ILE A 137 -47.04 56.43 -3.26
N TRP A 138 -45.70 56.48 -3.39
CA TRP A 138 -44.88 57.53 -2.79
C TRP A 138 -45.22 58.94 -3.29
N MET A 139 -45.41 59.13 -4.60
CA MET A 139 -45.82 60.43 -5.14
C MET A 139 -47.19 60.88 -4.62
N LEU A 140 -48.13 59.96 -4.39
CA LEU A 140 -49.42 60.28 -3.78
C LEU A 140 -49.26 60.68 -2.31
N SER A 141 -48.33 60.03 -1.59
CA SER A 141 -48.07 60.30 -0.17
C SER A 141 -47.41 61.66 0.08
N ASP A 142 -46.63 62.17 -0.88
CA ASP A 142 -46.00 63.50 -0.79
C ASP A 142 -47.03 64.60 -0.45
N LYS A 143 -48.21 64.56 -1.10
CA LYS A 143 -49.27 65.56 -0.89
C LYS A 143 -49.76 65.55 0.55
N SER A 144 -50.01 64.37 1.11
CA SER A 144 -50.50 64.23 2.48
C SER A 144 -49.40 64.51 3.51
N ILE A 145 -48.12 64.31 3.19
CA ILE A 145 -46.98 64.78 4.01
C ILE A 145 -46.90 66.31 4.02
N ASP A 146 -47.10 66.97 2.88
CA ASP A 146 -47.14 68.44 2.79
C ASP A 146 -48.30 69.01 3.63
N GLN A 147 -49.49 68.39 3.56
CA GLN A 147 -50.62 68.74 4.41
C GLN A 147 -50.32 68.54 5.90
N LEU A 148 -49.66 67.42 6.26
CA LEU A 148 -49.27 67.16 7.65
C LEU A 148 -48.31 68.23 8.19
N LEU A 149 -47.35 68.66 7.37
CA LEU A 149 -46.43 69.78 7.70
C LEU A 149 -47.19 71.09 7.92
N GLU A 150 -48.12 71.41 7.02
CA GLU A 150 -48.95 72.63 7.11
C GLU A 150 -49.85 72.61 8.35
N ILE A 151 -50.54 71.50 8.63
CA ILE A 151 -51.38 71.32 9.82
C ILE A 151 -50.52 71.45 11.09
N GLY A 152 -49.32 70.87 11.10
CA GLY A 152 -48.39 71.00 12.22
C GLY A 152 -47.99 72.45 12.51
N GLN A 153 -47.72 73.24 11.46
CA GLN A 153 -47.44 74.67 11.58
C GLN A 153 -48.66 75.45 12.08
N LYS A 154 -49.85 75.17 11.55
CA LYS A 154 -51.11 75.80 11.99
C LYS A 154 -51.39 75.54 13.48
N ILE A 155 -51.30 74.28 13.92
CA ILE A 155 -51.45 73.88 15.33
C ILE A 155 -50.42 74.62 16.20
N HIS A 156 -49.17 74.68 15.76
CA HIS A 156 -48.12 75.39 16.49
C HIS A 156 -48.37 76.89 16.61
N SER A 157 -48.77 77.54 15.51
CA SER A 157 -49.09 78.97 15.50
C SER A 157 -50.28 79.31 16.39
N GLU A 158 -51.32 78.47 16.41
CA GLU A 158 -52.51 78.64 17.25
C GLU A 158 -52.16 78.53 18.73
N ILE A 159 -51.33 77.55 19.12
CA ILE A 159 -50.88 77.35 20.51
C ILE A 159 -49.97 78.50 20.99
N LYS A 160 -49.14 79.07 20.10
CA LYS A 160 -48.29 80.23 20.43
C LYS A 160 -49.04 81.57 20.46
N SER A 161 -50.22 81.64 19.84
CA SER A 161 -51.10 82.79 20.02
C SER A 161 -51.58 82.82 21.48
N HIS A 162 -51.48 83.96 22.17
CA HIS A 162 -51.62 84.06 23.63
C HIS A 162 -53.01 83.67 24.21
N LYS A 163 -53.95 83.19 23.38
CA LYS A 163 -55.24 82.55 23.74
C LYS A 163 -55.64 81.49 22.68
N PRO A 164 -55.28 80.20 22.85
CA PRO A 164 -55.65 79.16 21.90
C PRO A 164 -57.17 78.96 21.87
N SER A 165 -57.80 78.95 20.69
CA SER A 165 -59.23 78.64 20.57
C SER A 165 -59.45 77.13 20.57
N PRO A 166 -60.15 76.54 21.58
CA PRO A 166 -60.41 75.10 21.61
C PRO A 166 -61.16 74.60 20.37
N SER A 167 -62.07 75.43 19.82
CA SER A 167 -62.85 75.12 18.62
C SER A 167 -61.96 75.03 17.38
N ARG A 168 -60.97 75.92 17.26
CA ARG A 168 -60.05 75.97 16.12
C ARG A 168 -59.00 74.86 16.20
N LEU A 169 -58.51 74.56 17.40
CA LEU A 169 -57.61 73.44 17.66
C LEU A 169 -58.28 72.09 17.34
N ASN A 170 -59.55 71.91 17.75
CA ASN A 170 -60.33 70.72 17.42
C ASN A 170 -60.58 70.57 15.91
N ALA A 171 -60.84 71.66 15.19
CA ALA A 171 -60.96 71.63 13.73
C ALA A 171 -59.65 71.18 13.05
N LEU A 172 -58.49 71.69 13.50
CA LEU A 172 -57.17 71.27 13.02
C LEU A 172 -56.85 69.81 13.39
N LEU A 173 -57.31 69.32 14.54
CA LEU A 173 -57.16 67.91 14.93
C LEU A 173 -58.04 66.97 14.08
N LEU A 174 -59.22 67.40 13.67
CA LEU A 174 -60.06 66.67 12.72
C LEU A 174 -59.40 66.60 11.33
N GLU A 175 -58.83 67.72 10.87
CA GLU A 175 -58.03 67.77 9.63
C GLU A 175 -56.81 66.83 9.72
N LEU A 176 -56.07 66.87 10.84
CA LEU A 176 -54.94 65.98 11.13
C LEU A 176 -55.35 64.50 11.07
N ASN A 177 -56.49 64.14 11.67
CA ASN A 177 -56.99 62.77 11.66
C ASN A 177 -57.37 62.30 10.25
N SER A 178 -57.99 63.18 9.45
CA SER A 178 -58.32 62.89 8.05
C SER A 178 -57.06 62.65 7.21
N THR A 179 -56.06 63.52 7.31
CA THR A 179 -54.77 63.36 6.62
C THR A 179 -54.02 62.12 7.10
N ASN A 180 -54.07 61.81 8.40
CA ASN A 180 -53.45 60.61 8.95
C ASN A 180 -54.11 59.33 8.40
N GLU A 181 -55.43 59.31 8.23
CA GLU A 181 -56.13 58.14 7.67
C GLU A 181 -55.79 57.93 6.19
N GLU A 182 -55.69 59.01 5.40
CA GLU A 182 -55.22 58.94 4.01
C GLU A 182 -53.78 58.38 3.94
N LEU A 183 -52.87 58.91 4.76
CA LEU A 183 -51.49 58.41 4.83
C LEU A 183 -51.42 56.97 5.33
N ARG A 184 -52.27 56.55 6.28
CA ARG A 184 -52.33 55.17 6.76
C ARG A 184 -52.72 54.21 5.64
N LEU A 185 -53.73 54.56 4.83
CA LEU A 185 -54.15 53.76 3.68
C LEU A 185 -53.04 53.67 2.62
N LEU A 186 -52.35 54.78 2.33
CA LEU A 186 -51.22 54.80 1.42
C LEU A 186 -50.03 53.98 1.93
N SER A 187 -49.71 54.07 3.22
CA SER A 187 -48.67 53.26 3.89
C SER A 187 -48.97 51.75 3.79
N VAL A 188 -50.20 51.32 4.10
CA VAL A 188 -50.60 49.91 3.96
C VAL A 188 -50.52 49.43 2.51
N ARG A 189 -50.94 50.27 1.55
CA ARG A 189 -50.84 49.96 0.12
C ARG A 189 -49.38 49.89 -0.33
N PHE A 190 -48.53 50.74 0.21
CA PHE A 190 -47.10 50.76 -0.05
C PHE A 190 -46.43 49.48 0.44
N SER A 191 -46.57 49.14 1.74
CA SER A 191 -45.99 47.93 2.32
C SER A 191 -46.45 46.65 1.62
N SER A 192 -47.73 46.56 1.25
CA SER A 192 -48.27 45.40 0.53
C SER A 192 -47.74 45.30 -0.91
N THR A 193 -47.63 46.43 -1.63
CA THR A 193 -47.06 46.47 -2.98
C THR A 193 -45.58 46.10 -2.97
N LEU A 194 -44.82 46.64 -2.00
CA LEU A 194 -43.41 46.34 -1.83
C LEU A 194 -43.21 44.88 -1.47
N GLY A 195 -43.93 44.36 -0.47
CA GLY A 195 -43.85 42.96 -0.06
C GLY A 195 -44.20 41.96 -1.18
N ASN A 196 -45.18 42.28 -2.02
CA ASN A 196 -45.51 41.46 -3.21
C ASN A 196 -44.40 41.51 -4.26
N GLY A 197 -43.85 42.71 -4.53
CA GLY A 197 -42.71 42.88 -5.45
C GLY A 197 -41.46 42.14 -4.98
N CYS A 198 -41.16 42.21 -3.69
CA CYS A 198 -40.06 41.51 -3.04
C CYS A 198 -40.17 39.98 -3.19
N ARG A 199 -41.34 39.40 -2.87
CA ARG A 199 -41.61 37.96 -3.04
C ARG A 199 -41.53 37.51 -4.50
N TRP A 200 -42.06 38.32 -5.42
CA TRP A 200 -41.95 38.04 -6.84
C TRP A 200 -40.49 38.01 -7.30
N LEU A 201 -39.69 38.99 -6.87
CA LEU A 201 -38.28 39.10 -7.22
C LEU A 201 -37.45 37.95 -6.64
N GLU A 202 -37.71 37.55 -5.40
CA GLU A 202 -37.09 36.40 -4.76
C GLU A 202 -37.37 35.11 -5.54
N ASN A 203 -38.64 34.81 -5.82
CA ASN A 203 -39.04 33.64 -6.58
C ASN A 203 -38.44 33.65 -7.99
N PHE A 204 -38.51 34.79 -8.69
CA PHE A 204 -37.93 34.94 -10.02
C PHE A 204 -36.43 34.62 -10.03
N THR A 205 -35.69 35.11 -9.02
CA THR A 205 -34.24 34.89 -8.94
C THR A 205 -33.91 33.44 -8.61
N ILE A 206 -34.69 32.77 -7.76
CA ILE A 206 -34.54 31.33 -7.47
C ILE A 206 -34.80 30.49 -8.73
N TYR A 207 -35.89 30.75 -9.45
CA TYR A 207 -36.20 30.02 -10.69
C TYR A 207 -35.10 30.20 -11.75
N LEU A 208 -34.61 31.43 -11.91
CA LEU A 208 -33.53 31.72 -12.85
C LEU A 208 -32.25 30.95 -12.50
N LEU A 209 -31.87 30.90 -11.21
CA LEU A 209 -30.74 30.10 -10.75
C LEU A 209 -30.91 28.61 -11.03
N PHE A 210 -32.10 28.07 -10.76
CA PHE A 210 -32.36 26.66 -10.98
C PHE A 210 -32.23 26.28 -12.45
N ILE A 211 -32.81 27.07 -13.35
CA ILE A 211 -32.70 26.87 -14.81
C ILE A 211 -31.24 27.00 -15.26
N MET A 212 -30.53 28.01 -14.78
CA MET A 212 -29.11 28.19 -15.09
C MET A 212 -28.25 27.02 -14.62
N ALA A 213 -28.42 26.56 -13.38
CA ALA A 213 -27.70 25.40 -12.85
C ALA A 213 -27.99 24.14 -13.67
N LEU A 214 -29.26 23.89 -14.01
CA LEU A 214 -29.66 22.70 -14.76
C LEU A 214 -29.10 22.72 -16.20
N THR A 215 -29.11 23.88 -16.86
CA THR A 215 -28.52 24.05 -18.20
C THR A 215 -27.01 23.86 -18.19
N VAL A 216 -26.31 24.40 -17.18
CA VAL A 216 -24.86 24.17 -17.01
C VAL A 216 -24.60 22.68 -16.80
N ILE A 217 -25.27 22.03 -15.84
CA ILE A 217 -25.10 20.60 -15.54
C ILE A 217 -25.33 19.74 -16.79
N ALA A 218 -26.43 19.97 -17.51
CA ALA A 218 -26.77 19.23 -18.72
C ALA A 218 -25.69 19.39 -19.80
N PHE A 219 -25.18 20.62 -20.01
CA PHE A 219 -24.15 20.87 -20.99
C PHE A 219 -22.80 20.25 -20.59
N ARG A 220 -22.43 20.33 -19.30
CA ARG A 220 -21.22 19.66 -18.76
C ARG A 220 -21.29 18.15 -18.96
N PHE A 221 -22.44 17.55 -18.67
CA PHE A 221 -22.67 16.11 -18.86
C PHE A 221 -22.56 15.72 -20.34
N ALA A 222 -23.25 16.44 -21.23
CA ALA A 222 -23.23 16.16 -22.66
C ALA A 222 -21.83 16.26 -23.26
N LEU A 223 -21.05 17.27 -22.85
CA LEU A 223 -19.67 17.47 -23.31
C LEU A 223 -18.75 16.35 -22.83
N THR A 224 -18.83 16.00 -21.53
CA THR A 224 -18.01 14.94 -20.91
C THR A 224 -18.34 13.57 -21.51
N TYR A 225 -19.62 13.25 -21.65
CA TYR A 225 -20.07 11.99 -22.23
C TYR A 225 -19.58 11.82 -23.68
N ASN A 226 -19.69 12.87 -24.50
CA ASN A 226 -19.23 12.83 -25.89
C ASN A 226 -17.72 12.65 -26.00
N LEU A 227 -16.93 13.28 -25.13
CA LEU A 227 -15.48 13.12 -25.10
C LEU A 227 -15.10 11.69 -24.68
N SER A 228 -15.68 11.21 -23.58
CA SER A 228 -15.45 9.86 -23.06
C SER A 228 -15.80 8.79 -24.10
N LYS A 229 -16.98 8.87 -24.73
CA LYS A 229 -17.43 7.90 -25.73
C LYS A 229 -16.47 7.79 -26.91
N ARG A 230 -15.87 8.89 -27.36
CA ARG A 230 -14.91 8.89 -28.47
C ARG A 230 -13.57 8.26 -28.09
N ILE A 231 -13.07 8.54 -26.89
CA ILE A 231 -11.82 7.97 -26.38
C ILE A 231 -11.97 6.46 -26.15
N SER A 232 -13.04 6.04 -25.44
CA SER A 232 -13.29 4.63 -25.15
C SER A 232 -13.46 3.79 -26.42
N LYS A 233 -14.14 4.30 -27.45
CA LYS A 233 -14.28 3.57 -28.72
C LYS A 233 -12.91 3.25 -29.35
N GLY A 234 -12.02 4.23 -29.42
CA GLY A 234 -10.71 4.04 -30.04
C GLY A 234 -9.76 3.15 -29.23
N LEU A 235 -9.87 3.17 -27.89
CA LEU A 235 -9.09 2.27 -27.03
C LEU A 235 -9.57 0.82 -27.09
N ASN A 236 -10.89 0.61 -27.12
CA ASN A 236 -11.45 -0.74 -27.20
C ASN A 236 -11.06 -1.45 -28.51
N GLU A 237 -11.02 -0.73 -29.64
CA GLU A 237 -10.54 -1.30 -30.91
C GLU A 237 -9.08 -1.78 -30.82
N ILE A 238 -8.23 -1.08 -30.07
CA ILE A 238 -6.83 -1.47 -29.84
C ILE A 238 -6.73 -2.71 -28.96
N ILE A 239 -7.52 -2.77 -27.88
CA ILE A 239 -7.54 -3.92 -26.96
C ILE A 239 -8.00 -5.17 -27.70
N ASP A 240 -9.10 -5.10 -28.44
CA ASP A 240 -9.64 -6.23 -29.21
C ASP A 240 -8.64 -6.77 -30.24
N SER A 241 -7.91 -5.87 -30.91
CA SER A 241 -6.87 -6.28 -31.86
C SER A 241 -5.63 -6.86 -31.18
N ALA A 242 -5.25 -6.37 -30.01
CA ALA A 242 -4.16 -6.95 -29.22
C ALA A 242 -4.47 -8.39 -28.79
N ASP A 243 -5.71 -8.66 -28.37
CA ASP A 243 -6.16 -10.01 -28.01
C ASP A 243 -6.12 -10.98 -29.19
N LYS A 244 -6.44 -10.52 -30.41
CA LYS A 244 -6.33 -11.34 -31.63
C LYS A 244 -4.88 -11.72 -31.93
N VAL A 245 -3.96 -10.77 -31.84
CA VAL A 245 -2.52 -11.02 -32.02
C VAL A 245 -2.00 -12.03 -30.97
N ALA A 246 -2.44 -11.93 -29.72
CA ALA A 246 -2.08 -12.88 -28.67
C ALA A 246 -2.56 -14.32 -28.96
N ARG A 247 -3.61 -14.49 -29.78
CA ARG A 247 -4.12 -15.79 -30.23
C ARG A 247 -3.50 -16.27 -31.54
N ASN A 248 -2.38 -15.67 -31.97
CA ASN A 248 -1.71 -15.91 -33.24
C ASN A 248 -2.56 -15.58 -34.48
N ASP A 249 -3.58 -14.73 -34.34
CA ASP A 249 -4.30 -14.17 -35.49
C ASP A 249 -3.68 -12.81 -35.87
N PHE A 250 -2.78 -12.86 -36.86
CA PHE A 250 -2.08 -11.70 -37.38
C PHE A 250 -2.78 -11.08 -38.60
N SER A 251 -3.99 -11.53 -38.97
CA SER A 251 -4.67 -11.13 -40.22
C SER A 251 -5.50 -9.84 -40.09
N SER A 252 -5.92 -9.50 -38.87
CA SER A 252 -6.80 -8.36 -38.61
C SER A 252 -6.02 -7.04 -38.57
N ARG A 253 -6.53 -5.98 -39.22
CA ARG A 253 -5.98 -4.62 -39.17
C ARG A 253 -7.00 -3.63 -38.63
N MET A 254 -6.55 -2.73 -37.78
CA MET A 254 -7.37 -1.65 -37.22
C MET A 254 -7.47 -0.47 -38.18
N VAL A 255 -8.61 0.23 -38.16
CA VAL A 255 -8.87 1.43 -38.97
C VAL A 255 -8.69 2.69 -38.11
N ALA A 256 -7.79 3.58 -38.50
CA ALA A 256 -7.59 4.84 -37.78
C ALA A 256 -8.68 5.88 -38.14
N TYR A 257 -9.70 6.04 -37.29
CA TYR A 257 -10.80 7.00 -37.50
C TYR A 257 -10.48 8.46 -37.13
N SER A 258 -9.35 8.72 -36.49
CA SER A 258 -8.90 10.03 -36.05
C SER A 258 -7.43 10.27 -36.40
N LYS A 259 -7.04 11.54 -36.50
CA LYS A 259 -5.63 11.96 -36.67
C LYS A 259 -5.00 12.40 -35.35
N ASP A 260 -5.62 12.03 -34.23
CA ASP A 260 -5.10 12.30 -32.90
C ASP A 260 -4.21 11.13 -32.44
N GLU A 261 -3.80 11.17 -31.18
CA GLU A 261 -2.83 10.25 -30.58
C GLU A 261 -3.29 8.78 -30.69
N ILE A 262 -4.59 8.51 -30.52
CA ILE A 262 -5.16 7.16 -30.68
C ILE A 262 -5.02 6.68 -32.13
N GLY A 263 -5.27 7.55 -33.11
CA GLY A 263 -5.11 7.20 -34.52
C GLY A 263 -3.65 6.92 -34.92
N HIS A 264 -2.69 7.60 -34.28
CA HIS A 264 -1.26 7.27 -34.45
C HIS A 264 -0.92 5.91 -33.87
N LEU A 265 -1.40 5.61 -32.66
CA LEU A 265 -1.16 4.32 -32.00
C LEU A 265 -1.69 3.14 -32.81
N ILE A 266 -2.89 3.28 -33.39
CA ILE A 266 -3.49 2.28 -34.29
C ILE A 266 -2.55 1.95 -35.48
N ARG A 267 -1.95 2.96 -36.11
CA ARG A 267 -1.04 2.76 -37.26
C ARG A 267 0.24 2.03 -36.85
N SER A 268 0.84 2.41 -35.72
CA SER A 268 2.04 1.76 -35.20
C SER A 268 1.80 0.29 -34.83
N PHE A 269 0.64 -0.02 -34.24
CA PHE A 269 0.28 -1.39 -33.89
C PHE A 269 0.12 -2.29 -35.12
N ASN A 270 -0.52 -1.80 -36.18
CA ASN A 270 -0.64 -2.56 -37.43
C ASN A 270 0.73 -2.95 -38.01
N HIS A 271 1.70 -2.01 -38.02
CA HIS A 271 3.05 -2.26 -38.53
C HIS A 271 3.83 -3.32 -37.72
N MET A 272 3.65 -3.36 -36.39
CA MET A 272 4.26 -4.40 -35.55
C MET A 272 3.72 -5.80 -35.90
N THR A 273 2.41 -5.88 -36.18
CA THR A 273 1.72 -7.14 -36.52
C THR A 273 2.28 -7.75 -37.81
N ASP A 274 2.57 -6.93 -38.82
CA ASP A 274 3.16 -7.35 -40.10
C ASP A 274 4.52 -8.06 -39.92
N ASN A 275 5.37 -7.55 -39.02
CA ASN A 275 6.71 -8.10 -38.78
C ASN A 275 6.70 -9.47 -38.08
N LEU A 276 5.71 -9.73 -37.21
CA LEU A 276 5.60 -10.99 -36.47
C LEU A 276 5.19 -12.14 -37.40
N GLU A 277 4.27 -11.90 -38.33
CA GLU A 277 3.80 -12.90 -39.29
C GLU A 277 4.93 -13.42 -40.19
N HIS A 278 5.82 -12.53 -40.62
CA HIS A 278 6.94 -12.88 -41.50
C HIS A 278 7.93 -13.88 -40.87
N ASN A 279 8.24 -13.72 -39.57
CA ASN A 279 9.26 -14.52 -38.90
C ASN A 279 8.81 -15.96 -38.58
N LEU A 280 7.52 -16.20 -38.36
CA LEU A 280 6.99 -17.52 -37.99
C LEU A 280 7.03 -18.52 -39.16
N ASN A 281 6.83 -18.07 -40.39
CA ASN A 281 6.77 -18.95 -41.56
C ASN A 281 8.12 -19.57 -41.94
N LYS A 282 9.23 -18.88 -41.67
CA LYS A 282 10.58 -19.35 -41.99
C LYS A 282 11.02 -20.56 -41.15
N ARG A 283 10.44 -20.75 -39.98
CA ARG A 283 10.87 -21.78 -39.01
C ARG A 283 10.26 -23.17 -39.27
N LYS A 284 9.07 -23.27 -39.86
CA LYS A 284 8.33 -24.54 -40.02
C LYS A 284 8.88 -25.48 -41.11
N LEU A 285 9.56 -24.96 -42.14
CA LEU A 285 9.98 -25.75 -43.30
C LEU A 285 11.21 -26.64 -43.06
N ALA A 286 12.02 -26.37 -42.02
CA ALA A 286 13.25 -27.12 -41.76
C ALA A 286 13.08 -28.38 -40.89
N GLU A 287 11.93 -28.55 -40.21
CA GLU A 287 11.73 -29.62 -39.22
C GLU A 287 11.21 -30.95 -39.80
N ILE A 288 10.74 -30.98 -41.05
CA ILE A 288 10.03 -32.15 -41.61
C ILE A 288 11.00 -33.22 -42.18
N ASP A 289 12.12 -32.83 -42.79
CA ASP A 289 12.99 -33.73 -43.57
C ASP A 289 13.88 -34.67 -42.74
N ILE A 290 14.16 -34.32 -41.47
CA ILE A 290 15.08 -35.07 -40.59
C ILE A 290 14.43 -36.33 -39.97
N LYS A 291 13.11 -36.49 -40.08
CA LYS A 291 12.34 -37.41 -39.20
C LYS A 291 12.16 -38.85 -39.71
N ASP A 292 12.36 -39.13 -41.01
CA ASP A 292 11.99 -40.43 -41.60
C ASP A 292 13.13 -41.47 -41.69
N ASN A 293 14.41 -41.06 -41.83
CA ASN A 293 15.53 -42.00 -41.99
C ASN A 293 15.97 -42.69 -40.68
N GLN A 294 15.62 -42.12 -39.52
CA GLN A 294 16.00 -42.61 -38.21
C GLN A 294 15.28 -43.92 -37.81
N ARG A 295 14.10 -44.22 -38.38
CA ARG A 295 13.19 -45.26 -37.87
C ARG A 295 13.53 -46.72 -38.22
N ALA A 296 14.40 -46.98 -39.20
CA ALA A 296 14.66 -48.34 -39.70
C ALA A 296 15.82 -49.07 -38.96
N LEU A 297 16.79 -48.34 -38.41
CA LEU A 297 17.96 -48.88 -37.71
C LEU A 297 17.63 -49.35 -36.28
N ASP A 298 16.76 -48.64 -35.55
CA ASP A 298 16.36 -48.96 -34.17
C ASP A 298 15.69 -50.36 -34.05
N LYS A 299 14.96 -50.74 -35.10
CA LYS A 299 14.76 -52.09 -35.65
C LYS A 299 15.37 -53.32 -34.96
N THR A 300 16.67 -53.47 -35.23
CA THR A 300 17.40 -54.76 -35.28
C THR A 300 18.24 -54.98 -34.04
N GLU A 301 18.70 -53.90 -33.42
CA GLU A 301 19.50 -53.94 -32.18
C GLU A 301 18.67 -54.43 -30.98
N HIS A 302 17.36 -54.14 -30.98
CA HIS A 302 16.44 -54.49 -29.90
C HIS A 302 16.25 -55.99 -29.64
N LEU A 303 16.41 -56.82 -30.67
CA LEU A 303 16.13 -58.27 -30.61
C LEU A 303 17.27 -59.10 -29.98
N ALA A 304 18.47 -58.55 -29.78
CA ALA A 304 19.66 -59.29 -29.32
C ALA A 304 20.09 -58.98 -27.87
N HIS A 305 19.43 -58.04 -27.17
CA HIS A 305 19.86 -57.48 -25.87
C HIS A 305 21.34 -57.06 -25.83
N VAL A 306 21.82 -56.60 -26.99
CA VAL A 306 23.16 -56.07 -27.17
C VAL A 306 22.99 -54.75 -27.88
N GLY A 307 23.29 -53.66 -27.18
CA GLY A 307 23.36 -52.35 -27.81
C GLY A 307 24.76 -52.10 -28.37
N SER A 308 24.83 -51.23 -29.37
CA SER A 308 26.10 -50.78 -29.93
C SER A 308 26.49 -49.42 -29.34
N TRP A 309 27.78 -49.21 -29.17
CA TRP A 309 28.31 -47.92 -28.78
C TRP A 309 29.60 -47.63 -29.52
N GLU A 310 29.82 -46.35 -29.74
CA GLU A 310 30.99 -45.83 -30.42
C GLU A 310 31.53 -44.66 -29.62
N TRP A 311 32.84 -44.62 -29.45
CA TRP A 311 33.53 -43.52 -28.82
C TRP A 311 34.66 -42.99 -29.69
N ASP A 312 34.53 -41.74 -30.11
CA ASP A 312 35.59 -40.95 -30.72
C ASP A 312 36.47 -40.33 -29.61
N ILE A 313 37.74 -40.74 -29.58
CA ILE A 313 38.69 -40.44 -28.50
C ILE A 313 39.30 -39.05 -28.68
N VAL A 314 39.41 -38.56 -29.91
CA VAL A 314 40.08 -37.29 -30.20
C VAL A 314 39.23 -36.10 -29.72
N ASN A 315 37.90 -36.23 -29.85
CA ASN A 315 36.93 -35.18 -29.52
C ASN A 315 36.08 -35.50 -28.28
N ASP A 316 36.34 -36.64 -27.65
CA ASP A 316 35.61 -37.18 -26.51
C ASP A 316 34.08 -37.23 -26.71
N LYS A 317 33.62 -37.96 -27.74
CA LYS A 317 32.20 -38.07 -28.09
C LYS A 317 31.72 -39.50 -28.20
N ILE A 318 30.66 -39.86 -27.47
CA ILE A 318 30.07 -41.19 -27.41
C ILE A 318 28.69 -41.25 -28.04
N THR A 319 28.50 -42.20 -28.95
CA THR A 319 27.23 -42.45 -29.61
C THR A 319 26.70 -43.81 -29.20
N TRP A 320 25.45 -43.83 -28.76
CA TRP A 320 24.75 -45.04 -28.34
C TRP A 320 23.55 -45.32 -29.21
N SER A 321 23.23 -46.60 -29.30
CA SER A 321 22.12 -47.17 -30.03
C SER A 321 20.83 -47.20 -29.19
N GLU A 322 19.64 -47.26 -29.82
CA GLU A 322 18.36 -47.23 -29.07
C GLU A 322 18.21 -48.40 -28.08
N GLU A 323 18.75 -49.57 -28.43
CA GLU A 323 18.77 -50.70 -27.50
C GLU A 323 19.76 -50.50 -26.36
N LEU A 324 20.89 -49.82 -26.59
CA LEU A 324 21.82 -49.52 -25.50
C LEU A 324 21.20 -48.55 -24.49
N TYR A 325 20.36 -47.60 -24.95
CA TYR A 325 19.52 -46.83 -24.04
C TYR A 325 18.59 -47.75 -23.25
N ARG A 326 17.91 -48.73 -23.86
CA ARG A 326 17.01 -49.65 -23.15
C ARG A 326 17.69 -50.62 -22.17
N ILE A 327 18.85 -51.17 -22.51
CA ILE A 327 19.69 -52.00 -21.62
C ILE A 327 20.11 -51.17 -20.41
N TYR A 328 20.49 -49.92 -20.63
CA TYR A 328 20.77 -48.94 -19.58
C TYR A 328 19.53 -48.20 -19.07
N GLY A 329 18.32 -48.66 -19.43
CA GLY A 329 17.03 -48.09 -19.05
C GLY A 329 16.83 -46.60 -19.35
N LEU A 330 17.69 -46.01 -20.14
CA LEU A 330 17.65 -44.61 -20.53
C LEU A 330 16.61 -44.39 -21.62
N LYS A 331 15.99 -43.22 -21.56
CA LYS A 331 15.46 -42.57 -22.75
C LYS A 331 16.64 -41.82 -23.35
N LYS A 332 16.84 -41.91 -24.66
CA LYS A 332 17.92 -41.24 -25.42
C LYS A 332 18.34 -39.86 -24.90
N ASN A 333 17.37 -39.02 -24.53
CA ASN A 333 17.60 -37.63 -24.10
C ASN A 333 18.38 -37.49 -22.79
N ASP A 334 18.48 -38.52 -21.98
CA ASP A 334 19.16 -38.43 -20.69
C ASP A 334 20.64 -38.79 -20.81
N PHE A 335 21.08 -39.23 -21.99
CA PHE A 335 22.45 -39.61 -22.22
C PHE A 335 23.29 -38.43 -22.72
N LYS A 336 24.25 -37.94 -21.91
CA LYS A 336 25.29 -37.05 -22.46
C LYS A 336 26.33 -37.91 -23.17
N ALA A 337 26.70 -37.44 -24.34
CA ALA A 337 27.37 -38.23 -25.36
C ALA A 337 28.89 -38.02 -25.30
N ASP A 338 29.50 -38.25 -24.14
CA ASP A 338 30.94 -38.18 -23.91
C ASP A 338 31.39 -39.37 -23.06
N TYR A 339 32.68 -39.67 -23.05
CA TYR A 339 33.24 -40.74 -22.21
C TYR A 339 32.92 -40.58 -20.76
N LYS A 340 32.91 -39.30 -20.40
CA LYS A 340 32.57 -38.84 -19.09
C LYS A 340 31.21 -39.36 -18.65
N PHE A 341 30.19 -39.28 -19.49
CA PHE A 341 28.84 -39.67 -19.15
C PHE A 341 28.51 -41.14 -19.47
N PHE A 342 29.22 -41.76 -20.41
CA PHE A 342 29.19 -43.22 -20.54
C PHE A 342 29.62 -43.89 -19.24
N LEU A 343 30.74 -43.42 -18.68
CA LEU A 343 31.11 -43.78 -17.32
C LEU A 343 29.93 -43.44 -16.40
N GLU A 344 29.26 -42.30 -16.55
CA GLU A 344 28.05 -42.03 -15.75
C GLU A 344 26.92 -43.06 -15.80
N CYS A 345 26.79 -43.86 -16.84
CA CYS A 345 25.73 -44.86 -16.91
C CYS A 345 26.15 -46.21 -16.32
N ILE A 346 27.46 -46.42 -16.27
CA ILE A 346 28.09 -47.42 -15.44
C ILE A 346 27.81 -47.04 -13.99
N HIS A 347 27.41 -48.02 -13.21
CA HIS A 347 27.29 -47.92 -11.78
C HIS A 347 28.61 -47.28 -11.30
N PRO A 348 28.55 -46.10 -10.67
CA PRO A 348 29.70 -45.29 -10.31
C PRO A 348 30.92 -46.09 -9.84
N ASP A 349 30.62 -47.10 -9.04
CA ASP A 349 31.58 -48.00 -8.41
C ASP A 349 32.55 -48.64 -9.39
N ASP A 350 32.08 -48.97 -10.59
CA ASP A 350 32.94 -49.56 -11.61
C ASP A 350 33.48 -48.51 -12.60
N ARG A 351 33.09 -47.23 -12.55
CA ARG A 351 33.51 -46.19 -13.52
C ARG A 351 35.00 -45.96 -13.59
N GLU A 352 35.69 -45.90 -12.46
CA GLU A 352 37.12 -45.59 -12.44
C GLU A 352 37.95 -46.82 -12.82
N TYR A 353 37.49 -48.00 -12.40
CA TYR A 353 38.00 -49.29 -12.82
C TYR A 353 37.88 -49.45 -14.33
N VAL A 354 36.71 -49.16 -14.88
CA VAL A 354 36.47 -49.07 -16.31
C VAL A 354 37.33 -47.99 -16.94
N ALA A 355 37.47 -46.81 -16.31
CA ALA A 355 38.27 -45.71 -16.84
C ALA A 355 39.76 -46.05 -16.96
N LYS A 356 40.29 -46.80 -15.99
CA LYS A 356 41.66 -47.30 -15.98
C LYS A 356 41.86 -48.38 -17.03
N ILE A 357 40.93 -49.35 -17.16
CA ILE A 357 40.99 -50.39 -18.20
C ILE A 357 40.99 -49.77 -19.59
N VAL A 358 40.12 -48.79 -19.81
CA VAL A 358 40.03 -48.07 -21.08
C VAL A 358 41.28 -47.23 -21.35
N ARG A 359 41.87 -46.58 -20.34
CA ARG A 359 43.14 -45.83 -20.48
C ARG A 359 44.31 -46.75 -20.84
N THR A 360 44.48 -47.85 -20.10
CA THR A 360 45.54 -48.83 -20.33
C THR A 360 45.38 -49.54 -21.67
N ALA A 361 44.15 -49.82 -22.11
CA ALA A 361 43.88 -50.36 -23.43
C ALA A 361 44.19 -49.36 -24.55
N GLY A 362 43.94 -48.07 -24.33
CA GLY A 362 44.34 -46.96 -25.21
C GLY A 362 45.86 -46.87 -25.40
N GLU A 363 46.64 -46.99 -24.32
CA GLU A 363 48.11 -46.96 -24.35
C GLU A 363 48.73 -48.21 -25.00
N GLN A 364 48.16 -49.38 -24.71
CA GLN A 364 48.62 -50.67 -25.23
C GLN A 364 48.05 -51.01 -26.61
N LYS A 365 47.16 -50.16 -27.16
CA LYS A 365 46.50 -50.29 -28.47
C LYS A 365 45.74 -51.60 -28.65
N LYS A 366 45.07 -52.07 -27.59
CA LYS A 366 44.30 -53.33 -27.57
C LYS A 366 42.81 -53.06 -27.37
N GLY A 367 41.97 -54.04 -27.72
CA GLY A 367 40.55 -54.01 -27.37
C GLY A 367 40.32 -54.07 -25.87
N ILE A 368 39.12 -53.67 -25.44
CA ILE A 368 38.65 -53.66 -24.05
C ILE A 368 37.61 -54.77 -23.84
N ASN A 369 37.67 -55.43 -22.68
CA ASN A 369 36.68 -56.39 -22.22
C ASN A 369 36.64 -56.35 -20.68
N TYR A 370 35.52 -55.98 -20.10
CA TYR A 370 35.39 -55.80 -18.66
C TYR A 370 33.93 -55.95 -18.23
N PHE A 371 33.74 -56.36 -16.97
CA PHE A 371 32.43 -56.34 -16.32
C PHE A 371 32.32 -55.11 -15.46
N HIS A 372 31.15 -54.51 -15.49
CA HIS A 372 30.83 -53.35 -14.71
C HIS A 372 29.35 -53.32 -14.43
N LYS A 373 28.95 -52.91 -13.23
CA LYS A 373 27.56 -52.69 -12.94
C LYS A 373 27.08 -51.47 -13.71
N ILE A 374 25.81 -51.43 -14.08
CA ILE A 374 25.13 -50.31 -14.69
C ILE A 374 23.85 -50.08 -13.91
N ILE A 375 23.29 -48.89 -14.09
CA ILE A 375 22.00 -48.57 -13.51
C ILE A 375 21.02 -48.38 -14.65
N ARG A 376 19.98 -49.21 -14.67
CA ARG A 376 18.89 -49.01 -15.61
C ARG A 376 18.08 -47.81 -15.19
N LYS A 377 18.00 -46.78 -16.02
CA LYS A 377 17.24 -45.57 -15.70
C LYS A 377 15.72 -45.75 -15.74
N SER A 378 15.22 -46.84 -16.32
CA SER A 378 13.80 -47.01 -16.61
C SER A 378 13.04 -47.58 -15.43
N ASP A 379 13.62 -48.61 -14.85
CA ASP A 379 13.09 -49.41 -13.75
C ASP A 379 14.05 -49.36 -12.55
N GLY A 380 15.12 -48.56 -12.65
CA GLY A 380 16.15 -48.35 -11.62
C GLY A 380 17.10 -49.52 -11.44
N ALA A 381 16.78 -50.65 -12.06
CA ALA A 381 17.32 -51.92 -11.67
C ALA A 381 18.83 -51.94 -11.95
N ILE A 382 19.60 -52.21 -10.89
CA ILE A 382 21.04 -52.35 -11.01
C ILE A 382 21.29 -53.63 -11.79
N ARG A 383 22.05 -53.47 -12.86
CA ARG A 383 22.43 -54.57 -13.72
C ARG A 383 23.93 -54.70 -13.77
N ILE A 384 24.45 -55.87 -14.12
CA ILE A 384 25.87 -56.08 -14.32
C ILE A 384 26.05 -56.29 -15.78
N VAL A 385 26.88 -55.47 -16.43
CA VAL A 385 27.05 -55.44 -17.88
C VAL A 385 28.48 -55.77 -18.23
N ASN A 386 28.63 -56.54 -19.31
CA ASN A 386 29.90 -56.82 -19.92
C ASN A 386 30.09 -55.88 -21.12
N GLY A 387 31.05 -54.96 -21.01
CA GLY A 387 31.45 -54.04 -22.07
C GLY A 387 32.62 -54.61 -22.88
N ARG A 388 32.46 -54.72 -24.21
CA ARG A 388 33.52 -55.14 -25.13
C ARG A 388 33.69 -54.16 -26.27
N GLY A 389 34.93 -53.80 -26.57
CA GLY A 389 35.24 -52.86 -27.64
C GLY A 389 36.57 -53.18 -28.29
N ARG A 390 36.73 -52.80 -29.56
CA ARG A 390 38.00 -52.88 -30.26
C ARG A 390 38.53 -51.49 -30.58
N ALA A 391 39.83 -51.33 -30.43
CA ALA A 391 40.56 -50.13 -30.82
C ALA A 391 40.71 -50.09 -32.35
N ILE A 392 40.39 -48.96 -32.96
CA ILE A 392 40.74 -48.69 -34.36
C ILE A 392 41.98 -47.79 -34.34
N VAL A 393 43.07 -48.28 -34.95
CA VAL A 393 44.41 -47.71 -34.88
C VAL A 393 44.87 -47.27 -36.25
N GLU A 394 45.34 -46.03 -36.37
CA GLU A 394 45.82 -45.45 -37.62
C GLU A 394 47.12 -44.69 -37.34
N ASN A 395 48.15 -44.87 -38.18
CA ASN A 395 49.50 -44.32 -38.00
C ASN A 395 50.10 -44.54 -36.59
N GLY A 396 49.76 -45.67 -35.97
CA GLY A 396 50.26 -46.05 -34.65
C GLY A 396 49.60 -45.33 -33.46
N LYS A 397 48.50 -44.59 -33.61
CA LYS A 397 47.70 -44.05 -32.49
C LYS A 397 46.24 -44.53 -32.56
N VAL A 398 45.61 -44.75 -31.39
CA VAL A 398 44.18 -45.11 -31.33
C VAL A 398 43.36 -43.84 -31.48
N ILE A 399 42.50 -43.80 -32.49
CA ILE A 399 41.65 -42.63 -32.77
C ILE A 399 40.21 -42.85 -32.33
N LYS A 400 39.77 -44.11 -32.21
CA LYS A 400 38.37 -44.46 -31.99
C LYS A 400 38.20 -45.84 -31.37
N TYR A 401 37.18 -45.99 -30.52
CA TYR A 401 36.68 -47.27 -30.03
C TYR A 401 35.28 -47.54 -30.54
N VAL A 402 35.04 -48.76 -31.02
CA VAL A 402 33.70 -49.25 -31.35
C VAL A 402 33.46 -50.55 -30.62
N GLY A 403 32.27 -50.71 -30.06
CA GLY A 403 31.99 -51.82 -29.16
C GLY A 403 30.51 -52.10 -28.94
N THR A 404 30.28 -53.11 -28.12
CA THR A 404 28.97 -53.57 -27.71
C THR A 404 28.91 -53.70 -26.18
N ALA A 405 27.71 -53.70 -25.62
CA ALA A 405 27.49 -53.93 -24.19
C ALA A 405 26.32 -54.89 -23.97
N GLN A 406 26.45 -55.82 -23.01
CA GLN A 406 25.49 -56.90 -22.72
C GLN A 406 25.23 -57.07 -21.21
N ASP A 407 24.00 -57.30 -20.76
CA ASP A 407 23.60 -57.51 -19.36
C ASP A 407 23.80 -58.99 -18.87
N VAL A 408 24.34 -59.19 -17.65
CA VAL A 408 24.76 -60.45 -16.97
C VAL A 408 24.37 -60.51 -15.47
N THR A 409 23.43 -59.67 -15.02
CA THR A 409 23.10 -59.40 -13.60
C THR A 409 22.76 -60.58 -12.70
N GLU A 410 21.94 -61.51 -13.20
CA GLU A 410 21.36 -62.57 -12.37
C GLU A 410 22.44 -63.49 -11.75
N ALA A 411 23.63 -63.54 -12.34
CA ALA A 411 24.72 -64.38 -11.88
C ALA A 411 25.43 -63.88 -10.60
N VAL A 412 25.33 -62.60 -10.21
CA VAL A 412 26.10 -62.01 -9.08
C VAL A 412 25.28 -61.79 -7.81
N LEU A 413 23.94 -61.72 -7.91
CA LEU A 413 23.08 -61.44 -6.76
C LEU A 413 23.05 -62.55 -5.70
N ALA A 414 23.34 -63.80 -6.09
CA ALA A 414 23.31 -64.96 -5.19
C ALA A 414 24.44 -64.96 -4.13
N GLU A 415 25.56 -64.28 -4.37
CA GLU A 415 26.71 -64.24 -3.46
C GLU A 415 26.56 -63.16 -2.36
N GLN A 416 25.73 -62.14 -2.61
CA GLN A 416 25.51 -60.99 -1.73
C GLN A 416 24.62 -61.32 -0.50
N GLU A 417 23.78 -62.34 -0.61
CA GLU A 417 22.75 -62.67 0.40
C GLU A 417 23.33 -63.14 1.74
N ILE A 418 24.47 -63.84 1.70
CA ILE A 418 25.18 -64.33 2.90
C ILE A 418 25.76 -63.16 3.74
N HIS A 419 26.22 -62.09 3.09
CA HIS A 419 26.79 -60.92 3.77
C HIS A 419 25.73 -60.11 4.53
N ASN A 420 24.51 -59.99 3.96
CA ASN A 420 23.43 -59.19 4.53
C ASN A 420 22.91 -59.71 5.88
N SER A 421 22.99 -61.01 6.13
CA SER A 421 22.53 -61.59 7.41
C SER A 421 23.40 -61.22 8.61
N GLN A 422 24.70 -61.01 8.42
CA GLN A 422 25.61 -60.60 9.50
C GLN A 422 25.44 -59.12 9.86
N LEU A 423 25.21 -58.28 8.84
CA LEU A 423 24.91 -56.86 9.02
C LEU A 423 23.57 -56.64 9.76
N ALA A 424 22.54 -57.42 9.42
CA ALA A 424 21.22 -57.31 10.05
C ALA A 424 21.25 -57.51 11.58
N LEU A 425 22.14 -58.38 12.08
CA LEU A 425 22.30 -58.61 13.53
C LEU A 425 22.97 -57.42 14.23
N ALA A 426 23.99 -56.82 13.60
CA ALA A 426 24.65 -55.62 14.11
C ALA A 426 23.71 -54.40 14.10
N GLU A 427 22.93 -54.24 13.02
CA GLU A 427 21.90 -53.19 12.93
C GLU A 427 20.81 -53.36 13.98
N ALA A 428 20.34 -54.58 14.26
CA ALA A 428 19.33 -54.81 15.28
C ALA A 428 19.78 -54.40 16.69
N GLN A 429 21.06 -54.65 17.05
CA GLN A 429 21.64 -54.19 18.32
C GLN A 429 21.74 -52.66 18.38
N GLN A 430 22.15 -52.04 17.28
CA GLN A 430 22.23 -50.60 17.16
C GLN A 430 20.87 -49.91 17.25
N ILE A 431 19.84 -50.42 16.58
CA ILE A 431 18.48 -49.87 16.60
C ILE A 431 17.88 -49.94 18.01
N ALA A 432 18.10 -51.04 18.73
CA ALA A 432 17.59 -51.21 20.09
C ALA A 432 18.43 -50.48 21.16
N HIS A 433 19.51 -49.79 20.75
CA HIS A 433 20.53 -49.16 21.60
C HIS A 433 20.96 -50.07 22.74
N ILE A 434 21.16 -51.35 22.41
CA ILE A 434 21.46 -52.41 23.36
C ILE A 434 22.79 -53.07 23.00
N GLY A 435 23.80 -52.79 23.81
CA GLY A 435 25.10 -53.44 23.71
C GLY A 435 25.12 -54.72 24.53
N SER A 436 25.82 -55.74 24.03
CA SER A 436 26.14 -56.94 24.80
C SER A 436 27.55 -56.83 25.39
N TRP A 437 27.73 -57.37 26.59
CA TRP A 437 29.02 -57.43 27.25
C TRP A 437 29.25 -58.79 27.88
N GLU A 438 30.51 -59.19 27.93
CA GLU A 438 30.97 -60.40 28.59
C GLU A 438 32.24 -60.10 29.38
N TRP A 439 32.21 -60.23 30.70
CA TRP A 439 33.36 -60.01 31.55
C TRP A 439 33.91 -61.33 32.08
N ASN A 440 35.13 -61.68 31.70
CA ASN A 440 35.86 -62.80 32.28
C ASN A 440 36.52 -62.38 33.59
N VAL A 441 36.06 -62.96 34.71
CA VAL A 441 36.43 -62.52 36.06
C VAL A 441 37.86 -62.89 36.43
N LYS A 442 38.40 -64.00 35.90
CA LYS A 442 39.80 -64.43 36.19
C LYS A 442 40.82 -63.65 35.38
N ALA A 443 40.51 -63.38 34.11
CA ALA A 443 41.40 -62.64 33.21
C ALA A 443 41.24 -61.12 33.32
N ASN A 444 40.18 -60.65 33.98
CA ASN A 444 39.72 -59.26 34.03
C ASN A 444 39.57 -58.61 32.64
N ILE A 445 39.16 -59.39 31.64
CA ILE A 445 38.91 -58.92 30.28
C ILE A 445 37.40 -58.82 30.07
N ILE A 446 36.91 -57.65 29.66
CA ILE A 446 35.54 -57.44 29.21
C ILE A 446 35.53 -57.40 27.68
N LEU A 447 34.68 -58.22 27.08
CA LEU A 447 34.34 -58.16 25.68
C LEU A 447 33.06 -57.34 25.54
N TRP A 448 33.11 -56.29 24.74
CA TRP A 448 31.95 -55.45 24.41
C TRP A 448 31.60 -55.65 22.95
N SER A 449 30.30 -55.69 22.63
CA SER A 449 29.86 -55.51 21.25
C SER A 449 30.17 -54.09 20.78
N GLU A 450 30.30 -53.89 19.47
CA GLU A 450 30.55 -52.57 18.89
C GLU A 450 29.53 -51.51 19.35
N GLU A 451 28.26 -51.89 19.51
CA GLU A 451 27.23 -50.96 19.98
C GLU A 451 27.47 -50.46 21.42
N LEU A 452 28.08 -51.28 22.28
CA LEU A 452 28.35 -50.85 23.66
C LEU A 452 29.47 -49.81 23.72
N TYR A 453 30.50 -49.98 22.90
CA TYR A 453 31.54 -48.95 22.68
C TYR A 453 30.91 -47.63 22.21
N ARG A 454 29.94 -47.68 21.28
CA ARG A 454 29.22 -46.48 20.78
C ARG A 454 28.36 -45.78 21.83
N ILE A 455 27.63 -46.54 22.68
CA ILE A 455 26.81 -46.01 23.77
C ILE A 455 27.70 -45.22 24.76
N TYR A 456 28.87 -45.77 25.09
CA TYR A 456 29.83 -45.14 26.00
C TYR A 456 30.68 -44.04 25.32
N GLY A 457 30.66 -43.98 23.99
CA GLY A 457 31.40 -43.00 23.19
C GLY A 457 32.91 -43.29 23.20
N LEU A 458 33.27 -44.56 23.12
CA LEU A 458 34.64 -45.09 23.15
C LEU A 458 34.92 -45.86 21.86
N GLU A 459 36.18 -45.91 21.44
CA GLU A 459 36.63 -46.73 20.30
C GLU A 459 37.31 -48.02 20.80
N PRO A 460 37.08 -49.18 20.16
CA PRO A 460 37.67 -50.46 20.61
C PRO A 460 39.20 -50.47 20.68
N SER A 461 39.87 -49.65 19.86
CA SER A 461 41.34 -49.54 19.82
C SER A 461 41.93 -48.70 20.94
N GLU A 462 41.13 -47.89 21.64
CA GLU A 462 41.59 -46.91 22.64
C GLU A 462 41.19 -47.28 24.07
N PHE A 463 40.41 -48.35 24.24
CA PHE A 463 39.85 -48.74 25.52
C PHE A 463 40.05 -50.23 25.80
N GLU A 464 41.01 -50.53 26.69
CA GLU A 464 41.08 -51.86 27.32
C GLU A 464 39.92 -51.98 28.31
N ALA A 465 38.90 -52.74 27.90
CA ALA A 465 37.70 -52.93 28.69
C ALA A 465 37.99 -53.86 29.86
N THR A 466 38.23 -53.26 31.03
CA THR A 466 38.44 -53.90 32.33
C THR A 466 37.35 -53.43 33.27
N TYR A 467 37.21 -54.09 34.43
CA TYR A 467 36.23 -53.68 35.44
C TYR A 467 36.48 -52.23 35.93
N GLU A 468 37.74 -51.87 36.11
CA GLU A 468 38.17 -50.55 36.57
C GLU A 468 37.83 -49.46 35.54
N SER A 469 38.13 -49.71 34.26
CA SER A 469 37.86 -48.75 33.20
C SER A 469 36.36 -48.56 32.92
N PHE A 470 35.55 -49.60 33.10
CA PHE A 470 34.08 -49.48 33.12
C PHE A 470 33.59 -48.57 34.25
N LEU A 471 34.07 -48.78 35.48
CA LEU A 471 33.62 -48.01 36.64
C LEU A 471 34.02 -46.52 36.55
N GLU A 472 35.08 -46.18 35.82
CA GLU A 472 35.46 -44.81 35.53
C GLU A 472 34.49 -44.06 34.61
N CYS A 473 33.73 -44.79 33.78
CA CYS A 473 32.73 -44.23 32.87
C CYS A 473 31.39 -43.95 33.57
N VAL A 474 31.13 -44.59 34.71
CA VAL A 474 29.95 -44.35 35.56
C VAL A 474 30.00 -42.94 36.15
N TYR A 475 28.85 -42.27 36.22
CA TYR A 475 28.72 -40.92 36.77
C TYR A 475 29.20 -40.88 38.24
N PRO A 476 29.95 -39.85 38.69
CA PRO A 476 30.69 -39.88 39.95
C PRO A 476 29.87 -40.30 41.19
N GLU A 477 28.63 -39.84 41.28
CA GLU A 477 27.68 -40.10 42.37
C GLU A 477 27.12 -41.53 42.34
N ASP A 478 27.11 -42.16 41.16
CA ASP A 478 26.56 -43.51 40.97
C ASP A 478 27.64 -44.60 41.15
N LYS A 479 28.94 -44.24 41.14
CA LYS A 479 30.07 -45.20 41.23
C LYS A 479 30.03 -46.10 42.47
N ALA A 480 29.78 -45.51 43.64
CA ALA A 480 29.74 -46.25 44.90
C ALA A 480 28.57 -47.25 44.95
N TYR A 481 27.43 -46.86 44.36
CA TYR A 481 26.25 -47.70 44.24
C TYR A 481 26.48 -48.88 43.27
N VAL A 482 26.99 -48.61 42.08
CA VAL A 482 27.24 -49.62 41.04
C VAL A 482 28.29 -50.65 41.47
N SER A 483 29.41 -50.20 42.06
CA SER A 483 30.48 -51.10 42.53
C SER A 483 29.98 -52.09 43.61
N LYS A 484 29.16 -51.61 44.56
CA LYS A 484 28.56 -52.46 45.59
C LYS A 484 27.66 -53.54 44.98
N LEU A 485 26.81 -53.18 44.01
CA LEU A 485 25.91 -54.13 43.35
C LEU A 485 26.66 -55.24 42.62
N ILE A 486 27.73 -54.89 41.90
CA ILE A 486 28.52 -55.88 41.15
C ILE A 486 29.28 -56.83 42.08
N LEU A 487 29.85 -56.31 43.18
CA LEU A 487 30.51 -57.13 44.20
C LEU A 487 29.55 -58.09 44.92
N ASP A 488 28.35 -57.61 45.26
CA ASP A 488 27.31 -58.43 45.88
C ASP A 488 26.78 -59.50 44.93
N ALA A 489 26.65 -59.19 43.64
CA ALA A 489 26.29 -60.15 42.59
C ALA A 489 27.37 -61.21 42.37
N GLY A 490 28.66 -60.84 42.43
CA GLY A 490 29.80 -61.78 42.34
C GLY A 490 29.85 -62.78 43.48
N LYS A 491 29.58 -62.34 44.72
CA LYS A 491 29.57 -63.22 45.91
C LYS A 491 28.35 -64.14 45.97
N ASN A 492 27.17 -63.61 45.64
CA ASN A 492 25.90 -64.32 45.80
C ASN A 492 25.38 -64.95 44.51
N LYS A 493 26.11 -64.79 43.38
CA LYS A 493 25.72 -65.26 42.03
C LYS A 493 24.33 -64.78 41.60
N LYS A 494 23.98 -63.55 42.00
CA LYS A 494 22.71 -62.92 41.67
C LYS A 494 22.78 -62.23 40.31
N GLU A 495 21.63 -62.15 39.65
CA GLU A 495 21.47 -61.32 38.45
C GLU A 495 21.58 -59.84 38.81
N LEU A 496 22.19 -59.09 37.91
CA LEU A 496 22.26 -57.63 37.94
C LEU A 496 21.09 -57.09 37.12
N ASP A 497 20.23 -56.27 37.72
CA ASP A 497 19.25 -55.42 37.01
C ASP A 497 19.20 -54.07 37.72
N TYR A 498 19.76 -53.04 37.10
CA TYR A 498 19.85 -51.71 37.71
C TYR A 498 19.97 -50.61 36.67
N PHE A 499 19.65 -49.40 37.11
CA PHE A 499 19.87 -48.17 36.35
C PHE A 499 21.07 -47.42 36.92
N HIS A 500 21.86 -46.83 36.05
CA HIS A 500 22.92 -45.91 36.45
C HIS A 500 23.18 -44.91 35.34
N ARG A 501 23.78 -43.79 35.71
CA ARG A 501 24.20 -42.78 34.74
C ARG A 501 25.65 -43.01 34.34
N ILE A 502 25.94 -42.71 33.09
CA ILE A 502 27.31 -42.62 32.58
C ILE A 502 27.57 -41.21 32.06
N THR A 503 28.84 -40.80 32.09
CA THR A 503 29.30 -39.65 31.32
C THR A 503 29.92 -40.17 30.03
N ARG A 504 29.22 -39.94 28.91
CA ARG A 504 29.68 -40.39 27.60
C ARG A 504 30.98 -39.66 27.24
N LYS A 505 32.03 -40.41 26.91
CA LYS A 505 33.38 -39.84 26.75
C LYS A 505 33.53 -38.99 25.49
N SER A 506 32.77 -39.31 24.44
CA SER A 506 32.82 -38.58 23.17
C SER A 506 32.26 -37.16 23.24
N ASP A 507 31.23 -36.90 24.07
CA ASP A 507 30.51 -35.62 24.08
C ASP A 507 30.25 -35.04 25.49
N GLY A 508 30.66 -35.74 26.54
CA GLY A 508 30.47 -35.35 27.93
C GLY A 508 29.02 -35.40 28.41
N LYS A 509 28.07 -35.85 27.59
CA LYS A 509 26.64 -35.88 27.95
C LYS A 509 26.37 -37.00 28.95
N ILE A 510 25.42 -36.74 29.84
CA ILE A 510 24.92 -37.73 30.77
C ILE A 510 23.92 -38.63 30.03
N ARG A 511 24.13 -39.94 30.11
CA ARG A 511 23.20 -40.97 29.62
C ARG A 511 22.74 -41.84 30.77
N MET A 512 21.48 -42.27 30.73
CA MET A 512 20.89 -43.20 31.68
C MET A 512 20.87 -44.59 31.06
N LEU A 513 21.57 -45.55 31.68
CA LEU A 513 21.64 -46.91 31.18
C LEU A 513 20.87 -47.85 32.10
N LYS A 514 20.14 -48.78 31.49
CA LYS A 514 19.62 -49.98 32.14
C LYS A 514 20.58 -51.13 31.86
N CYS A 515 21.13 -51.72 32.91
CA CYS A 515 22.07 -52.84 32.80
C CYS A 515 21.47 -54.11 33.34
N TYR A 516 21.53 -55.16 32.53
CA TYR A 516 21.20 -56.53 32.92
C TYR A 516 22.43 -57.43 32.79
N GLY A 517 22.67 -58.29 33.76
CA GLY A 517 23.80 -59.23 33.72
C GLY A 517 23.58 -60.50 34.52
N LYS A 518 24.07 -61.62 34.01
CA LYS A 518 24.00 -62.92 34.69
C LYS A 518 25.39 -63.53 34.88
N ALA A 519 25.57 -64.19 36.00
CA ALA A 519 26.78 -64.96 36.33
C ALA A 519 26.79 -66.31 35.60
N VAL A 520 27.91 -66.66 34.97
CA VAL A 520 28.16 -67.96 34.35
C VAL A 520 29.23 -68.69 35.18
N VAL A 521 28.88 -69.88 35.68
CA VAL A 521 29.74 -70.71 36.54
C VAL A 521 30.25 -71.95 35.79
N ASN A 522 31.40 -72.48 36.20
CA ASN A 522 31.91 -73.78 35.70
C ASN A 522 31.31 -74.97 36.47
N GLU A 523 31.67 -76.18 36.04
CA GLU A 523 31.26 -77.47 36.65
C GLU A 523 31.62 -77.61 38.14
N HIS A 524 32.58 -76.82 38.65
CA HIS A 524 32.98 -76.77 40.06
C HIS A 524 32.28 -75.64 40.84
N ASN A 525 31.23 -75.07 40.27
CA ASN A 525 30.43 -73.96 40.82
C ASN A 525 31.24 -72.69 41.13
N GLN A 526 32.34 -72.47 40.42
CA GLN A 526 33.13 -71.24 40.49
C GLN A 526 32.71 -70.28 39.39
N LEU A 527 32.62 -68.99 39.71
CA LEU A 527 32.30 -67.95 38.74
C LEU A 527 33.40 -67.85 37.67
N VAL A 528 33.02 -67.99 36.40
CA VAL A 528 33.93 -67.91 35.25
C VAL A 528 33.83 -66.56 34.57
N LYS A 529 32.60 -66.13 34.29
CA LYS A 529 32.33 -64.89 33.58
C LYS A 529 30.96 -64.32 33.92
N PHE A 530 30.77 -63.03 33.72
CA PHE A 530 29.45 -62.42 33.60
C PHE A 530 29.15 -62.17 32.12
N THR A 531 27.90 -62.34 31.73
CA THR A 531 27.43 -61.90 30.41
C THR A 531 26.11 -61.15 30.58
N GLY A 532 25.89 -60.12 29.77
CA GLY A 532 24.76 -59.25 29.95
C GLY A 532 24.57 -58.27 28.81
N THR A 533 23.61 -57.38 29.01
CA THR A 533 23.28 -56.31 28.10
C THR A 533 23.23 -54.99 28.84
N ALA A 534 23.53 -53.90 28.14
CA ALA A 534 23.30 -52.55 28.64
C ALA A 534 22.56 -51.76 27.56
N GLN A 535 21.46 -51.11 27.97
CA GLN A 535 20.59 -50.36 27.09
C GLN A 535 20.55 -48.89 27.50
N ASP A 536 20.70 -47.97 26.56
CA ASP A 536 20.46 -46.54 26.81
C ASP A 536 18.94 -46.27 26.85
N VAL A 537 18.45 -45.73 27.97
CA VAL A 537 17.02 -45.41 28.21
C VAL A 537 16.78 -43.90 28.38
N THR A 538 17.76 -43.07 28.01
CA THR A 538 17.71 -41.62 28.21
C THR A 538 16.50 -40.97 27.53
N GLU A 539 16.24 -41.31 26.27
CA GLU A 539 15.15 -40.73 25.48
C GLU A 539 13.78 -41.10 26.04
N ALA A 540 13.59 -42.38 26.39
CA ALA A 540 12.34 -42.88 26.97
C ALA A 540 11.95 -42.11 28.25
N LYS A 541 12.92 -41.77 29.10
CA LYS A 541 12.65 -40.99 30.32
C LYS A 541 12.32 -39.52 30.03
N GLN A 542 12.98 -38.91 29.04
CA GLN A 542 12.70 -37.54 28.62
C GLN A 542 11.28 -37.38 28.05
N PHE A 543 10.78 -38.39 27.33
CA PHE A 543 9.40 -38.40 26.83
C PHE A 543 8.36 -38.38 27.96
N GLU A 544 8.58 -39.13 29.05
CA GLU A 544 7.67 -39.16 30.19
C GLU A 544 7.54 -37.79 30.86
N ASP A 545 8.67 -37.10 31.07
CA ASP A 545 8.67 -35.77 31.70
C ASP A 545 8.05 -34.71 30.79
N ARG A 546 8.26 -34.81 29.48
CA ARG A 546 7.64 -33.91 28.49
C ARG A 546 6.11 -34.01 28.47
N ILE A 547 5.55 -35.20 28.65
CA ILE A 547 4.09 -35.40 28.73
C ILE A 547 3.49 -34.68 29.94
N LYS A 548 4.16 -34.72 31.10
CA LYS A 548 3.70 -34.02 32.32
C LYS A 548 3.70 -32.50 32.13
N GLU A 549 4.73 -31.95 31.50
CA GLU A 549 4.83 -30.52 31.18
C GLU A 549 3.70 -30.07 30.25
N LEU A 550 3.42 -30.82 29.17
CA LEU A 550 2.36 -30.51 28.21
C LEU A 550 0.96 -30.52 28.85
N SER A 551 0.72 -31.42 29.80
CA SER A 551 -0.56 -31.49 30.54
C SER A 551 -0.81 -30.24 31.40
N LEU A 552 0.22 -29.68 32.03
CA LEU A 552 0.09 -28.47 32.86
C LEU A 552 -0.12 -27.20 32.01
N ILE A 553 0.54 -27.11 30.85
CA ILE A 553 0.36 -25.99 29.91
C ILE A 553 -1.09 -25.96 29.39
N ALA A 554 -1.68 -27.13 29.12
CA ALA A 554 -3.05 -27.23 28.65
C ALA A 554 -4.08 -26.77 29.70
N SER A 555 -3.85 -27.01 31.00
CA SER A 555 -4.78 -26.62 32.08
C SER A 555 -4.74 -25.13 32.41
N GLU A 556 -3.56 -24.50 32.40
CA GLU A 556 -3.38 -23.07 32.77
C GLU A 556 -3.67 -22.08 31.62
N SER A 557 -3.97 -22.57 30.42
CA SER A 557 -4.28 -21.71 29.27
C SER A 557 -5.53 -20.85 29.49
N LYS A 558 -5.46 -19.58 29.08
CA LYS A 558 -6.63 -18.66 29.06
C LYS A 558 -7.64 -19.00 27.96
N ASN A 559 -7.20 -19.75 26.94
CA ASN A 559 -8.07 -20.22 25.86
C ASN A 559 -8.88 -21.42 26.34
N GLY A 560 -10.10 -21.53 25.81
CA GLY A 560 -10.90 -22.73 26.02
C GLY A 560 -10.37 -23.87 25.16
N ILE A 561 -9.93 -24.95 25.78
CA ILE A 561 -9.54 -26.18 25.09
C ILE A 561 -10.61 -27.22 25.37
N LEU A 562 -11.13 -27.83 24.31
CA LEU A 562 -12.08 -28.92 24.37
C LEU A 562 -11.52 -30.11 23.59
N ILE A 563 -11.78 -31.31 24.10
CA ILE A 563 -11.60 -32.56 23.36
C ILE A 563 -12.98 -33.11 23.07
N LEU A 564 -13.24 -33.35 21.80
CA LEU A 564 -14.50 -33.89 21.30
C LEU A 564 -14.29 -35.32 20.79
N ASP A 565 -15.32 -36.15 20.90
CA ASP A 565 -15.37 -37.46 20.29
C ASP A 565 -15.45 -37.37 18.75
N LYS A 566 -15.38 -38.52 18.08
CA LYS A 566 -15.52 -38.61 16.62
C LYS A 566 -16.82 -38.05 16.07
N PHE A 567 -17.85 -37.85 16.89
CA PHE A 567 -19.16 -37.29 16.53
C PHE A 567 -19.31 -35.80 16.91
N GLY A 568 -18.26 -35.16 17.44
CA GLY A 568 -18.27 -33.75 17.84
C GLY A 568 -18.91 -33.48 19.19
N LYS A 569 -19.07 -34.49 20.05
CA LYS A 569 -19.56 -34.34 21.44
C LYS A 569 -18.40 -34.11 22.40
N VAL A 570 -18.59 -33.26 23.39
CA VAL A 570 -17.55 -32.91 24.37
C VAL A 570 -17.25 -34.09 25.29
N GLU A 571 -15.98 -34.51 25.34
CA GLU A 571 -15.47 -35.52 26.29
C GLU A 571 -14.68 -34.86 27.43
N TRP A 572 -13.98 -33.76 27.15
CA TRP A 572 -13.14 -33.08 28.12
C TRP A 572 -13.01 -31.59 27.80
N VAL A 573 -12.83 -30.76 28.84
CA VAL A 573 -12.55 -29.33 28.73
C VAL A 573 -11.49 -28.91 29.75
N ASN A 574 -10.70 -27.88 29.45
CA ASN A 574 -9.76 -27.29 30.41
C ASN A 574 -10.40 -26.20 31.29
N ASP A 575 -9.64 -25.70 32.26
CA ASP A 575 -10.09 -24.60 33.12
C ASP A 575 -10.29 -23.29 32.35
N GLY A 576 -9.49 -23.06 31.30
CA GLY A 576 -9.65 -21.92 30.39
C GLY A 576 -11.03 -21.86 29.76
N PHE A 577 -11.59 -23.00 29.35
CA PHE A 577 -12.93 -23.11 28.78
C PHE A 577 -14.00 -22.73 29.80
N THR A 578 -13.86 -23.22 31.03
CA THR A 578 -14.80 -22.94 32.12
C THR A 578 -14.80 -21.45 32.46
N LYS A 579 -13.60 -20.81 32.55
CA LYS A 579 -13.46 -19.38 32.80
C LYS A 579 -14.00 -18.51 31.65
N LEU A 580 -13.79 -18.94 30.40
CA LEU A 580 -14.23 -18.21 29.21
C LEU A 580 -15.75 -18.28 29.00
N SER A 581 -16.32 -19.48 29.09
CA SER A 581 -17.71 -19.76 28.72
C SER A 581 -18.69 -19.76 29.90
N GLY A 582 -18.21 -20.01 31.12
CA GLY A 582 -19.02 -20.18 32.32
C GLY A 582 -19.67 -21.57 32.46
N TYR A 583 -19.39 -22.50 31.55
CA TYR A 583 -19.89 -23.89 31.61
C TYR A 583 -18.83 -24.84 32.17
N THR A 584 -19.25 -25.77 33.02
CA THR A 584 -18.37 -26.82 33.57
C THR A 584 -18.44 -28.10 32.73
N LEU A 585 -17.44 -28.99 32.85
CA LEU A 585 -17.41 -30.26 32.10
C LEU A 585 -18.70 -31.08 32.30
N ASP A 586 -19.19 -31.18 33.54
CA ASP A 586 -20.40 -31.95 33.87
C ASP A 586 -21.66 -31.44 33.15
N GLU A 587 -21.69 -30.14 32.81
CA GLU A 587 -22.82 -29.51 32.13
C GLU A 587 -22.76 -29.65 30.60
N VAL A 588 -21.57 -29.86 30.04
CA VAL A 588 -21.36 -29.92 28.58
C VAL A 588 -20.96 -31.31 28.07
N SER A 589 -20.59 -32.22 28.97
CA SER A 589 -20.20 -33.59 28.61
C SER A 589 -21.30 -34.28 27.80
N GLY A 590 -20.93 -34.88 26.67
CA GLY A 590 -21.87 -35.55 25.75
C GLY A 590 -22.76 -34.61 24.92
N THR A 591 -22.68 -33.30 25.12
CA THR A 591 -23.36 -32.29 24.28
C THR A 591 -22.45 -31.82 23.15
N THR A 592 -23.01 -31.17 22.13
CA THR A 592 -22.22 -30.50 21.09
C THR A 592 -21.81 -29.10 21.56
N ALA A 593 -20.66 -28.62 21.09
CA ALA A 593 -20.14 -27.29 21.42
C ALA A 593 -21.02 -26.12 20.89
N ASP A 594 -22.13 -26.41 20.18
CA ASP A 594 -23.12 -25.43 19.75
C ASP A 594 -23.89 -24.79 20.91
N ILE A 595 -23.77 -25.32 22.13
CA ILE A 595 -24.33 -24.71 23.35
C ILE A 595 -23.89 -23.26 23.57
N LEU A 596 -22.73 -22.87 23.02
CA LEU A 596 -22.19 -21.51 23.06
C LEU A 596 -22.86 -20.55 22.05
N ARG A 597 -23.75 -21.03 21.17
CA ARG A 597 -24.27 -20.28 20.00
C ARG A 597 -25.78 -20.02 20.06
N LYS A 598 -26.33 -19.74 21.24
CA LYS A 598 -27.80 -19.61 21.48
C LYS A 598 -28.49 -18.35 20.88
N GLY A 599 -27.87 -17.62 19.95
CA GLY A 599 -28.42 -16.36 19.40
C GLY A 599 -29.05 -16.51 18.01
N LYS A 600 -30.17 -15.81 17.75
CA LYS A 600 -30.85 -15.74 16.43
C LYS A 600 -30.01 -15.14 15.28
N ASP A 601 -28.83 -14.59 15.59
CA ASP A 601 -27.98 -13.80 14.68
C ASP A 601 -26.57 -14.39 14.48
N SER A 602 -26.31 -15.65 14.86
CA SER A 602 -24.97 -16.26 14.75
C SER A 602 -24.47 -16.49 13.32
N GLY A 603 -25.23 -16.12 12.28
CA GLY A 603 -24.84 -16.23 10.86
C GLY A 603 -24.63 -17.64 10.32
N LEU A 604 -24.57 -18.65 11.21
CA LEU A 604 -24.39 -20.06 10.91
C LEU A 604 -25.58 -20.82 11.50
N LYS A 605 -26.22 -21.66 10.67
CA LYS A 605 -27.30 -22.55 11.11
C LYS A 605 -26.77 -23.49 12.22
N PRO A 606 -27.54 -23.74 13.29
CA PRO A 606 -27.19 -24.75 14.29
C PRO A 606 -26.97 -26.10 13.59
N GLY A 607 -25.78 -26.69 13.75
CA GLY A 607 -25.47 -28.06 13.32
C GLY A 607 -25.14 -28.30 11.84
N THR A 608 -24.51 -27.40 11.05
CA THR A 608 -24.29 -27.75 9.61
C THR A 608 -23.07 -27.20 8.86
N LEU A 609 -22.10 -26.48 9.44
CA LEU A 609 -20.97 -25.99 8.60
C LEU A 609 -19.55 -26.14 9.12
N THR A 610 -19.33 -26.58 10.35
CA THR A 610 -17.95 -26.70 10.91
C THR A 610 -17.52 -28.15 11.10
N TYR A 611 -18.36 -29.01 11.70
CA TYR A 611 -18.05 -30.44 11.87
C TYR A 611 -18.12 -31.22 10.55
N GLU A 612 -19.17 -31.01 9.74
CA GLU A 612 -19.31 -31.70 8.43
C GLU A 612 -18.15 -31.37 7.47
N THR A 613 -17.72 -30.10 7.45
CA THR A 613 -16.56 -29.64 6.68
C THR A 613 -15.27 -30.26 7.20
N LEU A 614 -15.07 -30.30 8.52
CA LEU A 614 -13.91 -30.96 9.15
C LEU A 614 -13.84 -32.44 8.79
N VAL A 615 -14.96 -33.16 8.87
CA VAL A 615 -15.05 -34.59 8.54
C VAL A 615 -14.82 -34.84 7.05
N LYS A 616 -15.38 -34.00 6.18
CA LYS A 616 -15.24 -34.10 4.73
C LYS A 616 -13.83 -33.77 4.24
N GLU A 617 -13.24 -32.70 4.75
CA GLU A 617 -11.94 -32.19 4.29
C GLU A 617 -10.75 -32.81 5.02
N ARG A 618 -10.98 -33.40 6.20
CA ARG A 618 -9.95 -34.04 7.04
C ARG A 618 -8.75 -33.14 7.31
N LYS A 619 -8.98 -31.83 7.48
CA LYS A 619 -7.95 -30.82 7.73
C LYS A 619 -8.35 -29.89 8.88
N PRO A 620 -7.40 -29.32 9.63
CA PRO A 620 -7.72 -28.32 10.65
C PRO A 620 -8.53 -27.17 10.07
N LEU A 621 -9.60 -26.80 10.76
CA LEU A 621 -10.51 -25.72 10.38
C LEU A 621 -10.42 -24.59 11.40
N ILE A 622 -10.16 -23.38 10.93
CA ILE A 622 -10.22 -22.17 11.74
C ILE A 622 -11.42 -21.37 11.30
N TYR A 623 -12.26 -20.96 12.25
CA TYR A 623 -13.36 -20.05 11.97
C TYR A 623 -13.55 -19.08 13.12
N GLU A 624 -14.25 -17.99 12.82
CA GLU A 624 -14.59 -16.96 13.78
C GLU A 624 -16.11 -16.86 13.87
N ALA A 625 -16.62 -16.85 15.09
CA ALA A 625 -18.05 -16.80 15.35
C ALA A 625 -18.38 -15.98 16.60
N GLU A 626 -19.61 -15.47 16.66
CA GLU A 626 -20.14 -14.84 17.87
C GLU A 626 -20.73 -15.91 18.81
N ASN A 627 -20.13 -16.03 19.98
CA ASN A 627 -20.54 -16.93 21.04
C ASN A 627 -21.16 -16.15 22.21
N TYR A 628 -21.83 -16.90 23.08
CA TYR A 628 -22.49 -16.44 24.29
C TYR A 628 -22.04 -17.28 25.47
N THR A 629 -21.60 -16.62 26.52
CA THR A 629 -21.34 -17.27 27.81
C THR A 629 -22.66 -17.73 28.45
N LYS A 630 -22.57 -18.54 29.51
CA LYS A 630 -23.74 -19.05 30.25
C LYS A 630 -24.66 -17.95 30.79
N ASP A 631 -24.11 -16.80 31.20
CA ASP A 631 -24.82 -15.61 31.67
C ASP A 631 -25.32 -14.69 30.54
N GLY A 632 -25.05 -15.04 29.27
CA GLY A 632 -25.56 -14.32 28.10
C GLY A 632 -24.64 -13.21 27.56
N ARG A 633 -23.41 -13.06 28.07
CA ARG A 633 -22.43 -12.11 27.52
C ARG A 633 -21.97 -12.57 26.14
N LYS A 634 -22.09 -11.66 25.17
CA LYS A 634 -21.65 -11.87 23.77
C LYS A 634 -20.14 -11.64 23.63
N TYR A 635 -19.45 -12.53 22.92
CA TYR A 635 -18.03 -12.40 22.60
C TYR A 635 -17.71 -13.01 21.23
N TRP A 636 -16.68 -12.50 20.56
CA TRP A 636 -16.14 -13.13 19.35
C TRP A 636 -15.14 -14.20 19.74
N ALA A 637 -15.36 -15.42 19.27
CA ALA A 637 -14.45 -16.54 19.42
C ALA A 637 -13.78 -16.84 18.08
N GLN A 638 -12.45 -16.98 18.08
CA GLN A 638 -11.75 -17.71 17.04
C GLN A 638 -11.59 -19.15 17.51
N THR A 639 -12.18 -20.08 16.78
CA THR A 639 -12.15 -21.51 17.10
C THR A 639 -11.29 -22.24 16.07
N THR A 640 -10.28 -22.95 16.56
CA THR A 640 -9.51 -23.91 15.76
C THR A 640 -9.97 -25.32 16.08
N LEU A 641 -10.48 -26.04 15.08
CA LEU A 641 -10.84 -27.45 15.16
C LEU A 641 -9.76 -28.28 14.45
N SER A 642 -9.07 -29.14 15.19
CA SER A 642 -8.03 -30.02 14.67
C SER A 642 -8.49 -31.48 14.79
N PRO A 643 -8.72 -32.19 13.67
CA PRO A 643 -9.06 -33.60 13.71
C PRO A 643 -7.80 -34.43 13.99
N LEU A 644 -7.91 -35.38 14.90
CA LEU A 644 -6.91 -36.40 15.17
C LEU A 644 -7.36 -37.70 14.52
N PHE A 645 -6.44 -38.33 13.79
CA PHE A 645 -6.71 -39.55 13.04
C PHE A 645 -6.17 -40.77 13.77
N ASP A 646 -6.86 -41.90 13.65
CA ASP A 646 -6.32 -43.22 13.99
C ASP A 646 -5.41 -43.76 12.87
N GLU A 647 -4.87 -44.96 13.10
CA GLU A 647 -3.99 -45.66 12.15
C GLU A 647 -4.70 -46.04 10.84
N GLN A 648 -6.04 -46.08 10.82
CA GLN A 648 -6.86 -46.36 9.63
C GLN A 648 -7.19 -45.07 8.86
N GLY A 649 -6.74 -43.92 9.36
CA GLY A 649 -6.99 -42.61 8.77
C GLY A 649 -8.40 -42.08 9.06
N GLU A 650 -9.15 -42.71 9.97
CA GLU A 650 -10.44 -42.23 10.44
C GLU A 650 -10.28 -41.25 11.60
N ILE A 651 -11.24 -40.34 11.75
CA ILE A 651 -11.18 -39.35 12.84
C ILE A 651 -11.47 -40.06 14.16
N TYR A 652 -10.49 -40.07 15.04
CA TYR A 652 -10.58 -40.62 16.39
C TYR A 652 -11.07 -39.58 17.40
N LYS A 653 -10.53 -38.36 17.34
CA LYS A 653 -10.89 -37.24 18.24
C LYS A 653 -10.77 -35.91 17.54
N ILE A 654 -11.35 -34.87 18.11
CA ILE A 654 -11.21 -33.50 17.61
C ILE A 654 -10.79 -32.59 18.77
N ILE A 655 -9.72 -31.83 18.58
CA ILE A 655 -9.30 -30.79 19.53
C ILE A 655 -9.91 -29.46 19.07
N ALA A 656 -10.64 -28.79 19.94
CA ALA A 656 -11.14 -27.43 19.73
C ALA A 656 -10.40 -26.45 20.63
N ILE A 657 -9.91 -25.34 20.07
CA ILE A 657 -9.29 -24.24 20.82
C ILE A 657 -10.06 -22.95 20.54
N ASP A 658 -10.70 -22.39 21.58
CA ASP A 658 -11.47 -21.17 21.56
C ASP A 658 -10.67 -20.00 22.16
N SER A 659 -10.42 -18.98 21.35
CA SER A 659 -9.76 -17.74 21.77
C SER A 659 -10.74 -16.56 21.73
N ASP A 660 -10.86 -15.78 22.81
CA ASP A 660 -11.65 -14.54 22.81
C ASP A 660 -10.93 -13.43 22.02
N ILE A 661 -11.42 -13.14 20.82
CA ILE A 661 -10.89 -12.11 19.93
C ILE A 661 -11.74 -10.83 19.94
N THR A 662 -12.64 -10.66 20.90
CA THR A 662 -13.57 -9.51 20.94
C THR A 662 -12.84 -8.17 20.90
N ARG A 663 -11.78 -8.04 21.70
CA ARG A 663 -10.94 -6.83 21.72
C ARG A 663 -10.24 -6.63 20.38
N LEU A 664 -9.70 -7.70 19.80
CA LEU A 664 -9.01 -7.66 18.51
C LEU A 664 -9.93 -7.18 17.39
N LYS A 665 -11.14 -7.74 17.28
CA LYS A 665 -12.15 -7.34 16.26
C LYS A 665 -12.58 -5.89 16.40
N LYS A 666 -12.75 -5.41 17.63
CA LYS A 666 -13.10 -4.00 17.88
C LYS A 666 -11.98 -3.07 17.40
N THR A 667 -10.73 -3.36 17.78
CA THR A 667 -9.57 -2.56 17.39
C THR A 667 -9.29 -2.63 15.89
N GLU A 668 -9.44 -3.80 15.25
CA GLU A 668 -9.28 -3.96 13.80
C GLU A 668 -10.29 -3.09 13.03
N LYS A 669 -11.57 -3.10 13.43
CA LYS A 669 -12.62 -2.30 12.77
C LYS A 669 -12.40 -0.80 12.95
N GLU A 670 -11.92 -0.36 14.11
CA GLU A 670 -11.57 1.04 14.35
C GLU A 670 -10.34 1.45 13.53
N LEU A 671 -9.32 0.59 13.45
CA LEU A 671 -8.09 0.82 12.70
C LEU A 671 -8.34 0.89 11.19
N ILE A 672 -9.15 -0.02 10.63
CA ILE A 672 -9.50 -0.02 9.20
C ILE A 672 -10.19 1.30 8.84
N LYS A 673 -11.19 1.72 9.62
CA LYS A 673 -11.89 3.00 9.38
C LYS A 673 -10.97 4.21 9.48
N ALA A 674 -10.05 4.21 10.45
CA ALA A 674 -9.08 5.29 10.62
C ALA A 674 -8.09 5.33 9.45
N LYS A 675 -7.58 4.17 9.02
CA LYS A 675 -6.64 4.04 7.89
C LYS A 675 -7.29 4.48 6.58
N GLU A 676 -8.49 4.00 6.27
CA GLU A 676 -9.23 4.37 5.05
C GLU A 676 -9.45 5.88 4.97
N LYS A 677 -9.85 6.51 6.08
CA LYS A 677 -10.05 7.96 6.16
C LYS A 677 -8.74 8.74 5.97
N ALA A 678 -7.65 8.29 6.60
CA ALA A 678 -6.34 8.92 6.46
C ALA A 678 -5.81 8.81 5.03
N GLU A 679 -5.95 7.63 4.41
CA GLU A 679 -5.46 7.35 3.06
C GLU A 679 -6.25 8.11 1.99
N GLN A 680 -7.58 8.21 2.14
CA GLN A 680 -8.41 9.07 1.30
C GLN A 680 -8.01 10.55 1.43
N SER A 681 -7.78 11.03 2.64
CA SER A 681 -7.36 12.43 2.87
C SER A 681 -5.98 12.71 2.29
N LYS A 682 -5.02 11.79 2.42
CA LYS A 682 -3.68 11.92 1.84
C LYS A 682 -3.75 11.96 0.31
N LYS A 683 -4.48 11.02 -0.31
CA LYS A 683 -4.63 10.95 -1.76
C LYS A 683 -5.34 12.18 -2.32
N ALA A 684 -6.37 12.68 -1.64
CA ALA A 684 -7.06 13.91 -2.02
C ALA A 684 -6.13 15.14 -1.97
N LYS A 685 -5.32 15.28 -0.91
CA LYS A 685 -4.32 16.36 -0.77
C LYS A 685 -3.30 16.32 -1.91
N GLU A 686 -2.74 15.15 -2.22
CA GLU A 686 -1.75 14.98 -3.29
C GLU A 686 -2.33 15.29 -4.68
N GLN A 687 -3.52 14.74 -4.98
CA GLN A 687 -4.19 14.97 -6.26
C GLN A 687 -4.54 16.45 -6.45
N PHE A 688 -5.02 17.11 -5.38
CA PHE A 688 -5.34 18.52 -5.40
C PHE A 688 -4.10 19.38 -5.72
N LEU A 689 -2.98 19.14 -5.03
CA LEU A 689 -1.74 19.91 -5.26
C LEU A 689 -1.18 19.68 -6.67
N ALA A 690 -1.17 18.44 -7.15
CA ALA A 690 -0.70 18.12 -8.50
C ALA A 690 -1.55 18.79 -9.59
N ASN A 691 -2.88 18.71 -9.46
CA ASN A 691 -3.81 19.32 -10.41
C ASN A 691 -3.69 20.86 -10.39
N MET A 692 -3.66 21.47 -9.21
CA MET A 692 -3.52 22.93 -9.07
C MET A 692 -2.20 23.43 -9.66
N SER A 693 -1.09 22.73 -9.44
CA SER A 693 0.17 23.13 -10.05
C SER A 693 0.12 23.08 -11.57
N HIS A 694 -0.46 22.02 -12.15
CA HIS A 694 -0.61 21.93 -13.60
C HIS A 694 -1.56 23.02 -14.15
N GLU A 695 -2.69 23.26 -13.48
CA GLU A 695 -3.68 24.27 -13.88
C GLU A 695 -3.18 25.71 -13.74
N ILE A 696 -2.24 25.99 -12.82
CA ILE A 696 -1.62 27.32 -12.72
C ILE A 696 -0.43 27.44 -13.69
N ARG A 697 0.36 26.37 -13.89
CA ARG A 697 1.53 26.41 -14.80
C ARG A 697 1.13 26.73 -16.23
N THR A 698 0.05 26.15 -16.73
CA THR A 698 -0.41 26.35 -18.12
C THR A 698 -0.73 27.81 -18.46
N PRO A 699 -1.61 28.54 -17.73
CA PRO A 699 -1.88 29.94 -18.01
C PRO A 699 -0.66 30.82 -17.75
N MET A 700 0.17 30.52 -16.75
CA MET A 700 1.37 31.30 -16.46
C MET A 700 2.41 31.22 -17.58
N ASN A 701 2.65 30.02 -18.13
CA ASN A 701 3.52 29.86 -19.30
C ASN A 701 2.96 30.62 -20.52
N GLY A 702 1.63 30.69 -20.66
CA GLY A 702 0.97 31.51 -21.68
C GLY A 702 1.22 33.00 -21.49
N ILE A 703 1.02 33.52 -20.27
CA ILE A 703 1.24 34.94 -19.93
C ILE A 703 2.71 35.33 -20.17
N ILE A 704 3.66 34.51 -19.70
CA ILE A 704 5.10 34.73 -19.91
C ILE A 704 5.44 34.64 -21.40
N GLY A 705 4.86 33.69 -22.13
CA GLY A 705 5.07 33.55 -23.57
C GLY A 705 4.57 34.75 -24.37
N PHE A 706 3.38 35.26 -24.05
CA PHE A 706 2.86 36.48 -24.68
C PHE A 706 3.65 37.73 -24.28
N ALA A 707 4.12 37.81 -23.03
CA ALA A 707 5.02 38.87 -22.60
C ALA A 707 6.30 38.87 -23.45
N ARG A 708 6.96 37.72 -23.62
CA ARG A 708 8.17 37.60 -24.48
C ARG A 708 7.90 37.97 -25.94
N LEU A 709 6.78 37.54 -26.52
CA LEU A 709 6.43 37.86 -27.91
C LEU A 709 6.17 39.36 -28.13
N LEU A 710 5.65 40.05 -27.12
CA LEU A 710 5.47 41.50 -27.17
C LEU A 710 6.80 42.24 -27.06
N GLU A 711 7.81 41.65 -26.43
CA GLU A 711 9.14 42.24 -26.24
C GLU A 711 9.85 42.50 -27.57
N ASP A 712 9.62 41.62 -28.55
CA ASP A 712 10.15 41.70 -29.92
C ASP A 712 9.43 42.74 -30.81
N SER A 713 8.38 43.41 -30.28
CA SER A 713 7.64 44.45 -30.99
C SER A 713 8.16 45.86 -30.68
N SER A 714 7.73 46.85 -31.49
CA SER A 714 8.09 48.26 -31.30
C SER A 714 7.39 48.86 -30.07
N LEU A 715 7.93 48.59 -28.88
CA LEU A 715 7.41 49.07 -27.59
C LEU A 715 8.07 50.37 -27.12
N THR A 716 7.32 51.20 -26.40
CA THR A 716 7.89 52.35 -25.67
C THR A 716 8.72 51.87 -24.45
N PRO A 717 9.65 52.68 -23.92
CA PRO A 717 10.45 52.31 -22.75
C PRO A 717 9.61 51.91 -21.52
N GLU A 718 8.50 52.62 -21.28
CA GLU A 718 7.58 52.35 -20.16
C GLU A 718 6.82 51.03 -20.36
N GLN A 719 6.41 50.72 -21.60
CA GLN A 719 5.78 49.44 -21.93
C GLN A 719 6.73 48.26 -21.77
N LYS A 720 8.03 48.43 -22.08
CA LYS A 720 9.05 47.40 -21.81
C LYS A 720 9.22 47.13 -20.31
N GLU A 721 9.17 48.16 -19.46
CA GLU A 721 9.21 47.96 -18.00
C GLU A 721 8.00 47.18 -17.48
N TYR A 722 6.78 47.51 -17.92
CA TYR A 722 5.58 46.75 -17.53
C TYR A 722 5.65 45.29 -17.98
N LEU A 723 6.15 45.04 -19.19
CA LEU A 723 6.32 43.70 -19.74
C LEU A 723 7.31 42.86 -18.90
N LYS A 724 8.45 43.47 -18.55
CA LYS A 724 9.48 42.85 -17.72
C LYS A 724 9.00 42.57 -16.30
N ALA A 725 8.17 43.45 -15.74
CA ALA A 725 7.53 43.23 -14.44
C ALA A 725 6.54 42.05 -14.48
N ILE A 726 5.76 41.91 -15.55
CA ILE A 726 4.84 40.78 -15.78
C ILE A 726 5.64 39.47 -15.92
N GLU A 727 6.70 39.46 -16.72
CA GLU A 727 7.54 38.28 -16.93
C GLU A 727 8.22 37.84 -15.62
N THR A 728 8.78 38.79 -14.88
CA THR A 728 9.45 38.54 -13.59
C THR A 728 8.46 37.97 -12.57
N SER A 729 7.28 38.60 -12.43
CA SER A 729 6.24 38.15 -11.52
C SER A 729 5.73 36.76 -11.90
N GLY A 730 5.57 36.49 -13.19
CA GLY A 730 5.10 35.20 -13.66
C GLY A 730 6.10 34.08 -13.46
N THR A 731 7.38 34.36 -13.72
CA THR A 731 8.47 33.41 -13.48
C THR A 731 8.62 33.09 -12.00
N ASN A 732 8.53 34.10 -11.13
CA ASN A 732 8.59 33.90 -9.68
C ASN A 732 7.42 33.04 -9.16
N LEU A 733 6.21 33.24 -9.68
CA LEU A 733 5.06 32.42 -9.29
C LEU A 733 5.24 30.95 -9.67
N LEU A 734 5.80 30.67 -10.85
CA LEU A 734 6.09 29.31 -11.28
C LEU A 734 7.13 28.62 -10.37
N VAL A 735 8.14 29.36 -9.92
CA VAL A 735 9.14 28.85 -8.96
C VAL A 735 8.46 28.46 -7.65
N ILE A 736 7.67 29.35 -7.04
CA ILE A 736 6.97 29.08 -5.77
C ILE A 736 6.06 27.84 -5.88
N ILE A 737 5.34 27.69 -6.99
CA ILE A 737 4.44 26.55 -7.20
C ILE A 737 5.22 25.24 -7.33
N ASN A 738 6.36 25.27 -8.03
CA ASN A 738 7.22 24.09 -8.14
C ASN A 738 7.84 23.74 -6.78
N ASP A 739 8.25 24.73 -5.99
CA ASP A 739 8.79 24.51 -4.64
C ASP A 739 7.75 23.87 -3.70
N ILE A 740 6.49 24.31 -3.75
CA ILE A 740 5.39 23.70 -2.98
C ILE A 740 5.15 22.25 -3.41
N LEU A 741 5.22 21.97 -4.71
CA LEU A 741 5.10 20.60 -5.22
C LEU A 741 6.26 19.71 -4.77
N ASP A 742 7.49 20.20 -4.88
CA ASP A 742 8.67 19.44 -4.53
C ASP A 742 8.71 19.17 -3.02
N PHE A 743 8.30 20.14 -2.20
CA PHE A 743 8.05 19.93 -0.77
C PHE A 743 7.00 18.85 -0.51
N SER A 744 5.87 18.87 -1.23
CA SER A 744 4.82 17.86 -1.08
C SER A 744 5.27 16.46 -1.51
N LYS A 745 6.16 16.35 -2.51
CA LYS A 745 6.75 15.06 -2.91
C LYS A 745 7.76 14.56 -1.89
N LEU A 746 8.51 15.47 -1.26
CA LEU A 746 9.46 15.16 -0.19
C LEU A 746 8.74 14.59 1.04
N GLU A 747 7.68 15.25 1.54
CA GLU A 747 6.84 14.73 2.63
C GLU A 747 6.26 13.34 2.32
N ALA A 748 5.98 13.06 1.05
CA ALA A 748 5.40 11.79 0.62
C ALA A 748 6.44 10.68 0.39
N GLY A 749 7.74 10.96 0.49
CA GLY A 749 8.82 10.02 0.15
C GLY A 749 8.88 9.67 -1.35
N LYS A 750 8.36 10.54 -2.22
CA LYS A 750 8.21 10.32 -3.67
C LYS A 750 9.28 11.03 -4.50
N ILE A 751 10.26 11.67 -3.87
CA ILE A 751 11.42 12.21 -4.60
C ILE A 751 12.27 11.04 -5.06
N VAL A 752 12.42 10.94 -6.38
CA VAL A 752 13.37 10.01 -7.01
C VAL A 752 14.66 10.79 -7.22
N PHE A 753 15.75 10.30 -6.63
CA PHE A 753 17.10 10.78 -6.89
C PHE A 753 17.65 10.02 -8.09
N GLU A 754 18.27 10.72 -9.03
CA GLU A 754 18.95 10.08 -10.14
C GLU A 754 20.44 9.93 -9.83
N GLU A 755 20.95 8.71 -9.82
CA GLU A 755 22.39 8.45 -9.72
C GLU A 755 23.03 8.56 -11.11
N ARG A 756 23.75 9.66 -11.35
CA ARG A 756 24.51 9.88 -12.58
C ARG A 756 25.94 10.28 -12.23
N LYS A 757 26.86 10.13 -13.18
CA LYS A 757 28.19 10.71 -13.03
C LYS A 757 28.08 12.23 -13.07
N ILE A 758 28.62 12.90 -12.05
CA ILE A 758 28.62 14.36 -11.90
C ILE A 758 30.06 14.84 -11.78
N ASP A 759 30.41 15.93 -12.47
CA ASP A 759 31.63 16.68 -12.16
C ASP A 759 31.27 17.76 -11.12
N VAL A 760 31.74 17.59 -9.88
CA VAL A 760 31.40 18.50 -8.77
C VAL A 760 31.93 19.91 -9.03
N HIS A 761 33.13 20.03 -9.61
CA HIS A 761 33.75 21.31 -9.91
C HIS A 761 32.99 22.03 -11.01
N GLU A 762 32.60 21.31 -12.06
CA GLU A 762 31.79 21.86 -13.15
C GLU A 762 30.39 22.25 -12.66
N CYS A 763 29.75 21.41 -11.84
CA CYS A 763 28.42 21.67 -11.29
C CYS A 763 28.39 22.95 -10.44
N VAL A 764 29.35 23.10 -9.52
CA VAL A 764 29.50 24.30 -8.67
C VAL A 764 29.82 25.50 -9.54
N GLY A 765 30.80 25.41 -10.44
CA GLY A 765 31.18 26.49 -11.34
C GLY A 765 30.01 26.97 -12.22
N ASN A 766 29.20 26.04 -12.74
CA ASN A 766 28.00 26.33 -13.52
C ASN A 766 26.94 27.09 -12.71
N ALA A 767 26.63 26.61 -11.50
CA ALA A 767 25.68 27.25 -10.60
C ALA A 767 26.09 28.68 -10.25
N ILE A 768 27.37 28.90 -9.95
CA ILE A 768 27.90 30.22 -9.61
C ILE A 768 27.94 31.15 -10.83
N ARG A 769 28.34 30.65 -12.01
CA ARG A 769 28.38 31.43 -13.25
C ARG A 769 27.01 31.98 -13.63
N ILE A 770 25.95 31.18 -13.48
CA ILE A 770 24.54 31.59 -13.73
C ILE A 770 24.11 32.74 -12.82
N LEU A 771 24.60 32.76 -11.57
CA LEU A 771 24.24 33.80 -10.60
C LEU A 771 25.15 35.04 -10.72
N LYS A 772 26.42 34.84 -11.09
CA LYS A 772 27.38 35.93 -11.32
C LYS A 772 26.97 36.81 -12.49
N SER A 773 26.36 36.25 -13.54
CA SER A 773 25.82 37.02 -14.66
C SER A 773 24.62 37.90 -14.30
N LYS A 774 24.01 37.73 -13.11
CA LYS A 774 22.93 38.59 -12.59
C LYS A 774 23.45 39.76 -11.74
N LEU A 775 24.77 39.79 -11.46
CA LEU A 775 25.43 40.78 -10.60
C LEU A 775 26.17 41.87 -11.39
N THR A 776 25.97 41.96 -12.71
CA THR A 776 26.47 43.05 -13.55
C THR A 776 25.90 44.37 -13.03
N ASP A 777 26.78 45.23 -12.49
CA ASP A 777 26.51 46.50 -11.78
C ASP A 777 26.27 46.42 -10.26
N SER A 778 26.50 45.27 -9.60
CA SER A 778 26.41 45.16 -8.13
C SER A 778 27.76 45.41 -7.41
N LYS A 779 27.72 45.92 -6.17
CA LYS A 779 28.89 46.04 -5.27
C LYS A 779 29.26 44.72 -4.57
N VAL A 780 28.69 43.59 -4.99
CA VAL A 780 28.83 42.29 -4.35
C VAL A 780 29.82 41.41 -5.14
N LYS A 781 30.84 40.89 -4.47
CA LYS A 781 31.79 39.93 -5.04
C LYS A 781 31.31 38.50 -4.80
N LEU A 782 31.01 37.76 -5.86
CA LEU A 782 30.69 36.33 -5.80
C LEU A 782 31.86 35.49 -6.33
N TYR A 783 32.37 34.57 -5.50
CA TYR A 783 33.45 33.67 -5.85
C TYR A 783 33.36 32.31 -5.15
N GLU A 784 33.93 31.29 -5.79
CA GLU A 784 34.01 29.93 -5.31
C GLU A 784 35.43 29.54 -4.86
N VAL A 785 35.52 28.64 -3.88
CA VAL A 785 36.77 28.04 -3.39
C VAL A 785 36.55 26.55 -3.19
N ILE A 786 37.12 25.72 -4.05
CA ILE A 786 37.02 24.26 -3.96
C ILE A 786 38.37 23.72 -3.50
N ASP A 787 38.38 22.94 -2.42
CA ASP A 787 39.61 22.31 -1.92
C ASP A 787 40.16 21.31 -2.95
N SER A 788 41.49 21.23 -3.08
CA SER A 788 42.18 20.36 -4.06
C SER A 788 41.89 18.87 -3.89
N ASN A 789 41.42 18.47 -2.72
CA ASN A 789 41.13 17.06 -2.39
C ASN A 789 39.72 16.65 -2.86
N VAL A 790 38.87 17.59 -3.28
CA VAL A 790 37.53 17.27 -3.79
C VAL A 790 37.64 16.58 -5.16
N PRO A 791 37.18 15.33 -5.30
CA PRO A 791 37.20 14.61 -6.58
C PRO A 791 36.36 15.32 -7.65
N HIS A 792 36.79 15.20 -8.91
CA HIS A 792 36.02 15.68 -10.04
C HIS A 792 34.76 14.85 -10.24
N GLU A 793 34.90 13.55 -10.51
CA GLU A 793 33.75 12.67 -10.80
C GLU A 793 33.20 11.98 -9.55
N LEU A 794 31.91 12.16 -9.27
CA LEU A 794 31.14 11.41 -8.27
C LEU A 794 29.85 10.83 -8.87
N LEU A 795 29.23 9.86 -8.19
CA LEU A 795 27.87 9.42 -8.51
C LEU A 795 26.87 10.20 -7.66
N GLY A 796 25.93 10.89 -8.30
CA GLY A 796 24.91 11.69 -7.63
C GLY A 796 23.94 12.37 -8.59
N ASP A 797 23.11 13.26 -8.06
CA ASP A 797 22.09 13.99 -8.81
C ASP A 797 22.54 15.45 -9.02
N GLU A 798 23.13 15.72 -10.18
CA GLU A 798 23.64 17.06 -10.54
C GLU A 798 22.56 18.14 -10.47
N VAL A 799 21.34 17.81 -10.91
CA VAL A 799 20.23 18.75 -10.97
C VAL A 799 19.83 19.17 -9.56
N ARG A 800 19.75 18.22 -8.63
CA ARG A 800 19.41 18.52 -7.23
C ARG A 800 20.52 19.28 -6.52
N LEU A 801 21.78 18.90 -6.72
CA LEU A 801 22.91 19.62 -6.14
C LEU A 801 22.98 21.06 -6.64
N SER A 802 22.86 21.26 -7.96
CA SER A 802 22.80 22.59 -8.57
C SER A 802 21.63 23.42 -8.04
N GLN A 803 20.44 22.81 -7.88
CA GLN A 803 19.26 23.47 -7.33
C GLN A 803 19.48 23.95 -5.88
N ILE A 804 20.11 23.13 -5.04
CA ILE A 804 20.46 23.49 -3.65
C ILE A 804 21.41 24.70 -3.65
N LEU A 805 22.49 24.64 -4.43
CA LEU A 805 23.48 25.71 -4.52
C LEU A 805 22.85 27.01 -5.04
N ILE A 806 22.07 26.94 -6.12
CA ILE A 806 21.37 28.10 -6.68
C ILE A 806 20.45 28.74 -5.65
N ASN A 807 19.69 27.94 -4.89
CA ASN A 807 18.76 28.45 -3.87
C ASN A 807 19.49 29.16 -2.73
N LEU A 808 20.56 28.56 -2.19
CA LEU A 808 21.34 29.15 -1.09
C LEU A 808 22.06 30.43 -1.52
N VAL A 809 22.70 30.41 -2.69
CA VAL A 809 23.47 31.57 -3.19
C VAL A 809 22.54 32.68 -3.65
N SER A 810 21.41 32.37 -4.29
CA SER A 810 20.39 33.37 -4.67
C SER A 810 19.80 34.07 -3.44
N ASN A 811 19.52 33.33 -2.36
CA ASN A 811 19.14 33.93 -1.09
C ASN A 811 20.23 34.85 -0.54
N SER A 812 21.49 34.40 -0.57
CA SER A 812 22.64 35.20 -0.11
C SER A 812 22.78 36.51 -0.91
N ILE A 813 22.60 36.46 -2.23
CA ILE A 813 22.60 37.64 -3.12
C ILE A 813 21.47 38.60 -2.75
N LYS A 814 20.28 38.08 -2.50
CA LYS A 814 19.10 38.88 -2.15
C LYS A 814 19.29 39.70 -0.87
N PHE A 815 20.09 39.21 0.08
CA PHE A 815 20.27 39.84 1.40
C PHE A 815 21.62 40.53 1.60
N THR A 816 22.50 40.50 0.58
CA THR A 816 23.80 41.17 0.60
C THR A 816 23.78 42.35 -0.36
N ASN A 817 23.73 43.58 0.16
CA ASN A 817 23.70 44.79 -0.66
C ASN A 817 25.10 45.24 -1.11
N GLU A 818 26.11 45.06 -0.26
CA GLU A 818 27.52 45.33 -0.53
C GLU A 818 28.40 44.33 0.24
N GLY A 819 29.52 43.89 -0.34
CA GLY A 819 30.43 42.93 0.29
C GLY A 819 30.79 41.74 -0.59
N GLU A 820 30.97 40.57 0.01
CA GLU A 820 31.26 39.32 -0.69
C GLU A 820 30.36 38.16 -0.27
N ILE A 821 30.17 37.23 -1.22
CA ILE A 821 29.54 35.93 -1.07
C ILE A 821 30.54 34.89 -1.54
N LYS A 822 30.90 33.98 -0.64
CA LYS A 822 31.86 32.90 -0.86
C LYS A 822 31.13 31.56 -0.85
N VAL A 823 31.36 30.74 -1.86
CA VAL A 823 30.93 29.34 -1.88
C VAL A 823 32.15 28.45 -1.74
N SER A 824 32.25 27.69 -0.65
CA SER A 824 33.37 26.77 -0.43
C SER A 824 32.92 25.32 -0.41
N VAL A 825 33.70 24.46 -1.05
CA VAL A 825 33.49 23.00 -1.05
C VAL A 825 34.70 22.33 -0.44
N LYS A 826 34.48 21.52 0.59
CA LYS A 826 35.53 20.82 1.33
C LYS A 826 35.21 19.34 1.46
N GLN A 827 36.21 18.48 1.36
CA GLN A 827 36.08 17.10 1.78
C GLN A 827 36.25 17.00 3.30
N LEU A 828 35.27 16.44 3.99
CA LEU A 828 35.33 16.22 5.44
C LEU A 828 35.91 14.84 5.76
N ARG A 829 35.39 13.80 5.09
CA ARG A 829 35.71 12.40 5.35
C ARG A 829 35.65 11.58 4.08
N GLU A 830 36.47 10.54 4.03
CA GLU A 830 36.46 9.52 2.99
C GLU A 830 36.12 8.17 3.65
N TYR A 831 35.24 7.42 3.02
CA TYR A 831 34.86 6.06 3.38
C TYR A 831 35.13 5.15 2.17
N ASP A 832 35.21 3.83 2.39
CA ASP A 832 35.62 2.86 1.36
C ASP A 832 34.91 3.00 0.01
N ASN A 833 33.63 3.39 -0.01
CA ASN A 833 32.81 3.56 -1.23
C ASN A 833 32.08 4.91 -1.32
N SER A 834 32.39 5.89 -0.47
CA SER A 834 31.69 7.18 -0.48
C SER A 834 32.53 8.30 0.14
N ILE A 835 32.29 9.52 -0.30
CA ILE A 835 32.96 10.72 0.21
C ILE A 835 31.93 11.65 0.84
N GLU A 836 32.31 12.32 1.92
CA GLU A 836 31.50 13.35 2.57
C GLU A 836 32.04 14.72 2.21
N LEU A 837 31.24 15.50 1.47
CA LEU A 837 31.58 16.87 1.05
C LEU A 837 30.72 17.89 1.82
N GLU A 838 31.37 18.91 2.36
CA GLU A 838 30.72 20.10 2.91
C GLU A 838 30.63 21.18 1.83
N PHE A 839 29.41 21.61 1.51
CA PHE A 839 29.15 22.80 0.71
C PHE A 839 28.73 23.93 1.65
N ARG A 840 29.48 25.03 1.65
CA ARG A 840 29.22 26.16 2.54
C ARG A 840 29.08 27.44 1.72
N VAL A 841 27.97 28.15 1.91
CA VAL A 841 27.75 29.49 1.37
C VAL A 841 27.90 30.48 2.52
N SER A 842 28.81 31.45 2.39
CA SER A 842 29.06 32.49 3.38
C SER A 842 28.85 33.85 2.74
N ASP A 843 28.03 34.69 3.35
CA ASP A 843 27.79 36.06 2.88
C ASP A 843 28.16 37.09 3.96
N THR A 844 28.30 38.34 3.52
CA THR A 844 28.64 39.48 4.37
C THR A 844 27.45 40.42 4.58
N GLY A 845 26.25 40.00 4.14
CA GLY A 845 25.01 40.75 4.22
C GLY A 845 24.47 40.93 5.63
N TRP A 846 23.20 41.37 5.72
CA TRP A 846 22.61 41.86 6.97
C TRP A 846 22.70 40.83 8.11
N LYS A 847 23.46 41.14 9.17
CA LYS A 847 23.56 40.31 10.38
C LYS A 847 22.21 40.24 11.08
N PHE A 848 21.55 39.08 11.05
CA PHE A 848 20.58 38.75 12.09
C PHE A 848 21.34 38.73 13.42
N ARG A 849 21.03 39.66 14.34
CA ARG A 849 21.29 39.42 15.78
C ARG A 849 20.34 38.31 16.21
N CYS A 850 20.75 37.06 16.00
CA CYS A 850 20.02 35.91 16.50
C CYS A 850 20.37 35.74 17.99
N ASN A 851 19.53 36.28 18.88
CA ASN A 851 19.54 35.93 20.30
C ASN A 851 18.74 34.64 20.54
N SER A 852 19.14 33.52 19.93
CA SER A 852 18.65 32.20 20.32
C SER A 852 19.65 31.08 20.02
N PRO A 853 19.91 30.15 20.96
CA PRO A 853 21.09 29.28 20.92
C PRO A 853 20.94 27.97 20.11
N HIS A 854 19.89 27.81 19.29
CA HIS A 854 19.47 26.46 18.88
C HIS A 854 19.25 26.21 17.38
N LEU A 855 19.82 27.02 16.49
CA LEU A 855 19.83 26.70 15.06
C LEU A 855 21.22 26.94 14.47
N THR A 856 22.04 25.90 14.50
CA THR A 856 23.19 25.71 13.61
C THR A 856 22.67 25.18 12.27
N ALA A 857 22.92 25.93 11.21
CA ALA A 857 22.83 25.46 9.82
C ALA A 857 24.11 24.71 9.44
#